data_AF-A0A6D2XRR8-F1
#
_entry.id   AF-A0A6D2XRR8-F1
#
_cell.length_a   1.000
_cell.length_b   1.000
_cell.length_c   1.000
_cell.angle_alpha   90.00
_cell.angle_beta   90.00
_cell.angle_gamma   90.00
#
_symmetry.space_group_name_H-M   'P 1'
#
loop_
_entity.id
_entity.type
_entity.pdbx_description
1 polymer ?
#
loop_
_entity_poly.entity_id
_entity_poly.type
_entity_poly.pdbx_seq_one_letter_code
_entity_poly.pdbx_strand_id
1 'polypeptide(L)'
;MHPGPEEAGSGRYGPRYITDMGAGEDDEGFEDDLDLDISFEEVKPLPATKRGNKKFLVESKKMSISNPKTISRLIPPTSASLPVTTVAPQPIPVQRKGKNGVAIMSRLFDMPCDETLCSADSFCVNDYTWGGSRCQCTLGKGGESCSEDIVIQYPQFFGHSYVTFEPLKNSYQAFQITLEFRAEAEDGLLLYCGENEHGRGDFMSLAIIRRSLQFRFNCGTGVAIIVSETKIKLGGWHTVMLYRDGLNGLLQLNNGTPVTGQSQGQYSKITFRTPLYLGGAPSAYWLVRATGTNRGFQGCVQSLAVNGRRIDMRPWPLGKALSGADVGECSSGICDEASCINGGTCTAIKADSYICLCPLGFKGRHCEDAFTLTIPQFRESLRSYAATPWPLEPQHYLSFMEFEITFRPDSGDGVLLYSYDTGSKDFLSINLAGGHVEFRFDCGSGTGVLRSEDPLTLGNWHELHVSRTAKNGILQVDKQKIVEGMAEGGFTQIKCNTDIFIGGVPNYDDVKKNSGVLKPFSGSIQKIILNDRTIHVKHDFTSGVNVENAAHPCVRAPCAHGGSCRPRKEGYDCDCPLGFEGLHCQKAIIEAIEIPQFIGRSYLTYDNPDILKRVSGSRSNVFMRFKTTAKDGLLLWRGDSPMRPNSDFISLGLRDGALVFSYNLGSGVASIMVNGSFNDGRWHRVKAVRDGQSGKITVDDYGARTGKSPGMMRQLNINGALYVGGMKEIALHTNRQYMRGLVGCISHFTLSTDYHISLVEDAVDGKNINTCGAK
;
A
#
# COMPACT_ATOMS: atom_id res chain seq x y z
N MET A 1 51.81 35.67 33.90
CA MET A 1 52.81 34.89 34.66
C MET A 1 52.75 33.44 34.17
N HIS A 2 53.89 32.77 34.21
CA HIS A 2 54.10 31.34 33.92
C HIS A 2 54.80 30.73 35.17
N PRO A 3 54.96 29.39 35.35
CA PRO A 3 55.47 28.44 34.34
C PRO A 3 54.75 27.08 34.25
N GLY A 4 55.27 26.21 33.37
CA GLY A 4 55.03 24.75 33.36
C GLY A 4 56.06 24.03 34.25
N PRO A 5 56.82 23.02 33.77
CA PRO A 5 57.12 22.64 32.37
C PRO A 5 56.44 21.29 31.97
N GLU A 6 56.81 20.44 30.99
CA GLU A 6 58.01 20.30 30.12
C GLU A 6 57.67 19.73 28.71
N GLU A 7 58.51 18.85 28.14
CA GLU A 7 58.59 18.36 26.74
C GLU A 7 58.27 16.83 26.63
N ALA A 8 58.18 16.18 25.46
CA ALA A 8 58.53 16.53 24.07
C ALA A 8 57.40 16.12 23.08
N GLY A 9 57.45 16.28 21.74
CA GLY A 9 58.55 16.55 20.80
C GLY A 9 59.16 15.25 20.23
N SER A 10 59.54 15.11 18.94
CA SER A 10 59.45 15.97 17.74
C SER A 10 59.66 15.08 16.47
N GLY A 11 59.41 15.49 15.21
CA GLY A 11 58.76 16.69 14.67
C GLY A 11 59.37 17.18 13.33
N ARG A 12 58.51 17.48 12.32
CA ARG A 12 58.82 18.09 10.98
C ARG A 12 59.42 17.13 9.92
N TYR A 13 59.16 17.24 8.62
CA TYR A 13 59.12 18.44 7.74
C TYR A 13 58.13 18.34 6.55
N GLY A 14 57.81 19.50 5.93
CA GLY A 14 57.28 19.60 4.56
C GLY A 14 58.30 20.27 3.61
N PRO A 15 57.99 20.49 2.31
CA PRO A 15 57.21 21.67 1.93
C PRO A 15 56.27 21.49 0.70
N ARG A 16 55.69 22.61 0.22
CA ARG A 16 54.84 22.73 -1.00
C ARG A 16 55.66 23.09 -2.25
N TYR A 17 55.04 22.94 -3.45
CA TYR A 17 55.15 23.70 -4.72
C TYR A 17 54.95 22.74 -5.92
N ILE A 18 54.54 23.09 -7.15
CA ILE A 18 53.65 24.13 -7.75
C ILE A 18 53.45 23.72 -9.25
N THR A 19 52.47 24.28 -10.00
CA THR A 19 52.29 24.15 -11.48
C THR A 19 52.11 22.72 -12.07
N ASP A 20 51.74 22.50 -13.34
CA ASP A 20 50.68 23.09 -14.22
C ASP A 20 50.45 22.11 -15.41
N MET A 21 49.70 22.51 -16.45
CA MET A 21 49.33 21.70 -17.62
C MET A 21 50.48 21.02 -18.37
N GLY A 22 50.21 19.81 -18.88
CA GLY A 22 51.00 19.15 -19.93
C GLY A 22 50.18 18.02 -20.57
N ALA A 23 50.06 18.01 -21.90
CA ALA A 23 49.37 16.98 -22.66
C ALA A 23 50.34 15.89 -23.14
N GLY A 24 49.80 14.70 -23.42
CA GLY A 24 50.49 13.60 -24.09
C GLY A 24 49.43 12.72 -24.76
N GLU A 25 49.61 12.47 -26.05
CA GLU A 25 48.80 11.55 -26.86
C GLU A 25 49.50 10.17 -26.94
N ASP A 26 48.91 9.26 -27.71
CA ASP A 26 49.47 7.96 -28.15
C ASP A 26 49.64 6.86 -27.08
N ASP A 27 49.60 5.56 -27.41
CA ASP A 27 48.66 4.79 -28.26
C ASP A 27 48.78 3.29 -27.85
N GLU A 28 48.24 2.38 -28.66
CA GLU A 28 48.25 0.90 -28.54
C GLU A 28 47.33 0.33 -27.43
N GLY A 29 46.42 -0.60 -27.70
CA GLY A 29 46.01 -1.22 -28.97
C GLY A 29 45.99 -2.74 -28.89
N PHE A 30 44.81 -3.34 -29.00
CA PHE A 30 44.63 -4.77 -29.31
C PHE A 30 43.27 -4.97 -30.00
N GLU A 31 43.33 -5.37 -31.26
CA GLU A 31 42.17 -5.83 -32.04
C GLU A 31 42.01 -7.35 -31.88
N ASP A 32 40.77 -7.85 -32.01
CA ASP A 32 40.39 -8.85 -33.02
C ASP A 32 38.99 -9.42 -32.75
N ASP A 33 38.06 -9.04 -33.63
CA ASP A 33 37.03 -9.84 -34.30
C ASP A 33 36.51 -11.16 -33.71
N LEU A 34 35.18 -11.35 -33.83
CA LEU A 34 34.65 -12.28 -34.86
C LEU A 34 33.14 -12.11 -35.06
N ASP A 35 32.75 -11.87 -36.32
CA ASP A 35 31.35 -11.79 -36.77
C ASP A 35 30.63 -13.15 -36.79
N LEU A 36 29.30 -13.13 -36.69
CA LEU A 36 28.45 -14.26 -37.02
C LEU A 36 27.05 -13.83 -37.51
N ASP A 37 26.93 -13.68 -38.84
CA ASP A 37 25.65 -13.44 -39.51
C ASP A 37 24.65 -14.58 -39.31
N ILE A 38 23.40 -14.25 -38.95
CA ILE A 38 22.23 -15.13 -39.11
C ILE A 38 21.10 -14.33 -39.73
N SER A 39 20.75 -14.67 -40.97
CA SER A 39 19.63 -14.11 -41.71
C SER A 39 18.31 -14.81 -41.35
N PHE A 40 17.19 -14.11 -41.52
CA PHE A 40 15.84 -14.68 -41.44
C PHE A 40 15.01 -14.24 -42.66
N GLU A 41 14.23 -15.18 -43.21
CA GLU A 41 13.56 -15.05 -44.51
C GLU A 41 12.29 -14.20 -44.49
N GLU A 42 11.97 -13.59 -45.64
CA GLU A 42 10.71 -12.88 -45.87
C GLU A 42 9.51 -13.84 -45.97
N VAL A 43 8.54 -13.72 -45.08
CA VAL A 43 7.24 -14.41 -45.22
C VAL A 43 6.21 -13.47 -45.87
N LYS A 44 5.83 -13.78 -47.12
CA LYS A 44 4.86 -13.00 -47.89
C LYS A 44 3.43 -13.12 -47.34
N PRO A 45 2.66 -12.03 -47.22
CA PRO A 45 1.25 -12.10 -46.84
C PRO A 45 0.36 -12.61 -48.00
N LEU A 46 -0.67 -13.37 -47.67
CA LEU A 46 -1.74 -13.79 -48.60
C LEU A 46 -3.05 -13.02 -48.34
N PRO A 47 -3.95 -12.90 -49.34
CA PRO A 47 -4.83 -11.74 -49.46
C PRO A 47 -6.16 -11.82 -48.68
N ALA A 48 -6.72 -10.65 -48.39
CA ALA A 48 -8.01 -10.48 -47.72
C ALA A 48 -9.21 -10.78 -48.64
N THR A 49 -10.26 -11.39 -48.09
CA THR A 49 -11.58 -11.60 -48.72
C THR A 49 -12.64 -10.64 -48.16
N LYS A 50 -13.67 -10.33 -48.96
CA LYS A 50 -14.66 -9.27 -48.68
C LYS A 50 -16.06 -9.81 -48.35
N ARG A 51 -16.74 -9.10 -47.43
CA ARG A 51 -18.20 -9.00 -47.20
C ARG A 51 -18.96 -10.26 -46.72
N GLY A 52 -19.87 -10.05 -45.76
CA GLY A 52 -20.93 -11.00 -45.42
C GLY A 52 -21.79 -10.58 -44.22
N ASN A 53 -22.79 -9.70 -44.42
CA ASN A 53 -23.78 -9.40 -43.36
C ASN A 53 -24.75 -10.58 -43.16
N LYS A 54 -24.88 -11.09 -41.93
CA LYS A 54 -26.11 -11.70 -41.40
C LYS A 54 -26.08 -11.85 -39.88
N LYS A 55 -27.18 -11.48 -39.22
CA LYS A 55 -27.49 -11.86 -37.82
C LYS A 55 -27.99 -13.31 -37.80
N PHE A 56 -27.67 -14.08 -36.76
CA PHE A 56 -28.60 -15.05 -36.13
C PHE A 56 -28.12 -15.39 -34.71
N LEU A 57 -29.04 -15.87 -33.86
CA LEU A 57 -28.76 -16.39 -32.51
C LEU A 57 -28.37 -17.87 -32.59
N VAL A 58 -27.70 -18.41 -31.55
CA VAL A 58 -28.15 -19.56 -30.72
C VAL A 58 -27.08 -19.95 -29.68
N GLU A 59 -27.53 -20.70 -28.67
CA GLU A 59 -26.90 -21.19 -27.44
C GLU A 59 -25.42 -21.66 -27.48
N SER A 60 -24.70 -21.41 -26.37
CA SER A 60 -23.33 -21.85 -26.13
C SER A 60 -23.24 -23.18 -25.37
N LYS A 61 -23.33 -24.30 -26.10
CA LYS A 61 -23.13 -25.65 -25.53
C LYS A 61 -21.63 -25.96 -25.40
N LYS A 62 -21.13 -26.08 -24.15
CA LYS A 62 -19.70 -26.39 -23.87
C LYS A 62 -19.31 -27.81 -24.31
N MET A 63 -18.25 -27.92 -25.11
CA MET A 63 -17.32 -29.06 -25.13
C MET A 63 -15.88 -28.55 -25.29
N SER A 64 -14.94 -29.26 -24.67
CA SER A 64 -13.50 -28.92 -24.61
C SER A 64 -12.67 -29.86 -25.49
N ILE A 65 -11.56 -29.38 -26.05
CA ILE A 65 -10.40 -30.20 -26.46
C ILE A 65 -9.11 -29.35 -26.40
N SER A 66 -7.97 -30.04 -26.27
CA SER A 66 -6.65 -29.53 -25.89
C SER A 66 -5.82 -28.87 -27.01
N ASN A 67 -4.80 -28.09 -26.63
CA ASN A 67 -3.67 -27.68 -27.47
C ASN A 67 -2.33 -28.36 -27.04
N PRO A 68 -1.26 -28.34 -27.87
CA PRO A 68 -0.17 -29.33 -27.82
C PRO A 68 1.12 -28.93 -27.04
N LYS A 69 2.14 -29.80 -27.11
CA LYS A 69 3.41 -29.78 -26.34
C LYS A 69 4.63 -29.33 -27.17
N THR A 70 5.62 -28.75 -26.47
CA THR A 70 7.06 -28.81 -26.80
C THR A 70 7.80 -28.90 -25.44
N ILE A 71 8.25 -30.07 -24.96
CA ILE A 71 9.47 -30.83 -25.31
C ILE A 71 10.77 -30.09 -24.97
N SER A 72 11.48 -30.62 -23.95
CA SER A 72 12.94 -30.56 -23.81
C SER A 72 13.45 -31.97 -23.44
N ARG A 73 14.77 -32.20 -23.50
CA ARG A 73 15.39 -33.55 -23.56
C ARG A 73 15.67 -34.17 -22.18
N LEU A 74 15.80 -35.51 -22.15
CA LEU A 74 15.96 -36.31 -20.93
C LEU A 74 17.43 -36.61 -20.58
N ILE A 75 17.68 -36.73 -19.27
CA ILE A 75 18.59 -37.72 -18.65
C ILE A 75 17.77 -38.40 -17.52
N PRO A 76 17.83 -39.74 -17.31
CA PRO A 76 16.81 -40.44 -16.52
C PRO A 76 17.12 -40.55 -15.01
N PRO A 77 16.10 -40.43 -14.12
CA PRO A 77 16.19 -40.80 -12.72
C PRO A 77 15.73 -42.26 -12.46
N THR A 78 16.23 -42.88 -11.40
CA THR A 78 15.78 -44.19 -10.90
C THR A 78 14.53 -44.09 -10.00
N SER A 79 13.89 -45.23 -9.75
CA SER A 79 12.51 -45.36 -9.25
C SER A 79 12.29 -45.16 -7.75
N ALA A 80 11.19 -44.51 -7.40
CA ALA A 80 10.42 -44.69 -6.16
C ALA A 80 8.90 -44.60 -6.47
N SER A 81 8.04 -45.26 -5.69
CA SER A 81 6.63 -45.49 -6.02
C SER A 81 5.62 -44.71 -5.17
N LEU A 82 4.43 -44.47 -5.73
CA LEU A 82 3.34 -43.67 -5.17
C LEU A 82 2.48 -44.41 -4.12
N PRO A 83 1.93 -43.72 -3.11
CA PRO A 83 0.69 -44.09 -2.43
C PRO A 83 -0.55 -43.54 -3.18
N VAL A 84 -1.72 -44.12 -2.92
CA VAL A 84 -3.01 -43.76 -3.57
C VAL A 84 -4.03 -43.29 -2.51
N THR A 85 -4.89 -42.33 -2.88
CA THR A 85 -5.93 -41.74 -2.04
C THR A 85 -7.21 -42.59 -1.94
N THR A 86 -7.96 -42.44 -0.85
CA THR A 86 -9.43 -42.66 -0.82
C THR A 86 -10.07 -41.92 0.37
N VAL A 87 -11.40 -41.75 0.34
CA VAL A 87 -12.15 -40.77 1.16
C VAL A 87 -12.78 -41.39 2.41
N ALA A 88 -12.88 -40.63 3.50
CA ALA A 88 -13.49 -41.04 4.76
C ALA A 88 -15.02 -40.73 4.86
N PRO A 89 -15.84 -41.66 5.42
CA PRO A 89 -17.23 -41.41 5.82
C PRO A 89 -17.38 -41.08 7.32
N GLN A 90 -18.53 -40.49 7.71
CA GLN A 90 -18.84 -40.07 9.08
C GLN A 90 -19.28 -41.22 10.03
N PRO A 91 -19.14 -41.04 11.36
CA PRO A 91 -19.42 -42.10 12.35
C PRO A 91 -20.87 -42.13 12.88
N ILE A 92 -21.36 -43.33 13.18
CA ILE A 92 -22.56 -43.61 14.02
C ILE A 92 -22.17 -44.72 15.02
N PRO A 93 -22.54 -44.64 16.32
CA PRO A 93 -21.92 -45.45 17.38
C PRO A 93 -22.49 -46.87 17.53
N VAL A 94 -21.64 -47.83 17.90
CA VAL A 94 -22.01 -49.24 18.18
C VAL A 94 -21.39 -49.74 19.50
N GLN A 95 -22.06 -50.71 20.12
CA GLN A 95 -21.91 -51.12 21.52
C GLN A 95 -20.68 -51.99 21.85
N ARG A 96 -20.32 -52.03 23.14
CA ARG A 96 -19.40 -53.01 23.72
C ARG A 96 -19.88 -54.45 23.53
N LYS A 97 -18.99 -55.33 23.04
CA LYS A 97 -18.83 -56.73 23.48
C LYS A 97 -17.35 -57.08 23.31
N GLY A 98 -16.74 -57.76 24.28
CA GLY A 98 -15.30 -58.02 24.26
C GLY A 98 -14.95 -59.47 24.56
N LYS A 99 -13.73 -59.87 24.16
CA LYS A 99 -12.93 -60.90 24.82
C LYS A 99 -11.45 -60.74 24.46
N ASN A 100 -10.62 -60.75 25.49
CA ASN A 100 -9.19 -61.03 25.60
C ASN A 100 -8.31 -60.87 24.34
N GLY A 101 -7.33 -59.96 24.38
CA GLY A 101 -6.22 -59.91 23.42
C GLY A 101 -5.96 -58.53 22.81
N VAL A 102 -5.85 -57.48 23.63
CA VAL A 102 -5.49 -56.13 23.17
C VAL A 102 -4.10 -55.78 23.70
N ALA A 103 -3.12 -55.62 22.81
CA ALA A 103 -1.96 -54.82 23.10
C ALA A 103 -2.42 -53.35 23.13
N ILE A 104 -2.47 -52.77 24.32
CA ILE A 104 -2.89 -51.37 24.48
C ILE A 104 -1.71 -50.51 23.99
N MET A 105 -1.94 -49.69 22.95
CA MET A 105 -1.11 -48.51 22.79
C MET A 105 -1.48 -47.55 23.91
N SER A 106 -0.65 -47.52 24.95
CA SER A 106 -0.76 -46.59 26.06
C SER A 106 -0.85 -45.16 25.52
N ARG A 107 -1.71 -44.34 26.12
CA ARG A 107 -1.68 -42.89 25.84
C ARG A 107 -0.49 -42.29 26.57
N LEU A 108 -0.02 -41.11 26.17
CA LEU A 108 1.06 -40.41 26.88
C LEU A 108 0.77 -40.29 28.39
N PHE A 109 -0.50 -40.05 28.72
CA PHE A 109 -1.06 -39.97 30.08
C PHE A 109 -1.00 -41.26 30.91
N ASP A 110 -0.52 -42.39 30.38
CA ASP A 110 -0.26 -43.61 31.15
C ASP A 110 1.25 -43.79 31.49
N MET A 111 2.15 -43.01 30.88
CA MET A 111 3.61 -43.12 31.04
C MET A 111 4.18 -42.12 32.07
N PRO A 112 5.26 -42.45 32.79
CA PRO A 112 6.00 -41.51 33.63
C PRO A 112 6.97 -40.64 32.79
N CYS A 113 7.45 -39.54 33.37
CA CYS A 113 8.28 -38.56 32.63
C CYS A 113 9.65 -39.04 32.15
N ASP A 114 10.13 -40.19 32.62
CA ASP A 114 11.33 -40.86 32.13
C ASP A 114 11.09 -41.67 30.84
N GLU A 115 9.83 -41.96 30.49
CA GLU A 115 9.43 -42.59 29.22
C GLU A 115 8.80 -41.59 28.23
N THR A 116 8.19 -40.50 28.72
CA THR A 116 7.49 -39.49 27.89
C THR A 116 8.44 -38.57 27.12
N LEU A 117 8.36 -38.62 25.78
CA LEU A 117 9.17 -37.80 24.88
C LEU A 117 8.47 -36.48 24.52
N CYS A 118 9.05 -35.37 24.99
CA CYS A 118 8.66 -34.01 24.61
C CYS A 118 9.60 -33.43 23.55
N SER A 119 9.09 -32.48 22.77
CA SER A 119 9.86 -31.66 21.84
C SER A 119 10.99 -30.89 22.54
N ALA A 120 12.01 -30.50 21.78
CA ALA A 120 13.12 -29.68 22.29
C ALA A 120 12.62 -28.40 22.98
N ASP A 121 13.36 -27.96 24.00
CA ASP A 121 13.06 -26.83 24.88
C ASP A 121 11.74 -26.93 25.70
N SER A 122 10.94 -27.99 25.54
CA SER A 122 9.75 -28.29 26.36
C SER A 122 10.10 -29.26 27.51
N PHE A 123 9.28 -29.28 28.56
CA PHE A 123 9.56 -30.04 29.80
C PHE A 123 8.46 -31.06 30.06
N CYS A 124 8.80 -32.28 30.50
CA CYS A 124 7.78 -33.22 30.98
C CYS A 124 7.36 -32.89 32.43
N VAL A 125 6.06 -33.00 32.72
CA VAL A 125 5.49 -32.90 34.07
C VAL A 125 4.53 -34.05 34.35
N ASN A 126 4.62 -34.65 35.54
CA ASN A 126 3.68 -35.68 35.99
C ASN A 126 2.27 -35.11 36.17
N ASP A 127 1.25 -35.76 35.61
CA ASP A 127 -0.14 -35.29 35.74
C ASP A 127 -0.87 -36.02 36.87
N TYR A 128 -0.73 -35.47 38.08
CA TYR A 128 -1.39 -35.99 39.28
C TYR A 128 -2.93 -35.86 39.27
N THR A 129 -3.53 -35.30 38.21
CA THR A 129 -4.98 -35.16 38.05
C THR A 129 -5.61 -36.23 37.15
N TRP A 130 -4.88 -36.74 36.15
CA TRP A 130 -5.36 -37.76 35.21
C TRP A 130 -4.59 -39.09 35.28
N GLY A 131 -3.34 -39.07 35.74
CA GLY A 131 -2.41 -40.19 35.67
C GLY A 131 -1.19 -39.87 34.79
N GLY A 132 -0.13 -40.66 34.95
CA GLY A 132 1.09 -40.59 34.13
C GLY A 132 1.70 -39.18 34.08
N SER A 133 1.95 -38.70 32.86
CA SER A 133 2.62 -37.44 32.59
C SER A 133 2.13 -36.77 31.31
N ARG A 134 2.47 -35.49 31.15
CA ARG A 134 2.26 -34.71 29.93
C ARG A 134 3.47 -33.83 29.65
N CYS A 135 3.60 -33.38 28.41
CA CYS A 135 4.54 -32.31 28.09
C CYS A 135 3.96 -30.94 28.44
N GLN A 136 4.76 -30.11 29.11
CA GLN A 136 4.55 -28.69 29.34
C GLN A 136 5.23 -27.92 28.21
N CYS A 137 4.43 -27.35 27.31
CA CYS A 137 4.90 -26.75 26.06
C CYS A 137 5.35 -25.31 26.27
N THR A 138 6.48 -24.94 25.66
CA THR A 138 6.95 -23.56 25.62
C THR A 138 6.02 -22.66 24.81
N LEU A 139 6.07 -21.35 25.07
CA LEU A 139 5.24 -20.36 24.38
C LEU A 139 5.43 -20.43 22.85
N GLY A 140 4.36 -20.74 22.13
CA GLY A 140 4.36 -20.94 20.68
C GLY A 140 4.45 -22.41 20.24
N LYS A 141 4.49 -23.37 21.18
CA LYS A 141 4.40 -24.81 20.92
C LYS A 141 3.13 -25.46 21.47
N GLY A 142 2.71 -26.57 20.86
CA GLY A 142 1.56 -27.36 21.30
C GLY A 142 1.49 -28.77 20.69
N GLY A 143 0.34 -29.41 20.83
CA GLY A 143 0.16 -30.86 20.66
C GLY A 143 0.62 -31.66 21.88
N GLU A 144 0.24 -32.93 22.00
CA GLU A 144 0.53 -33.76 23.20
C GLU A 144 2.03 -33.88 23.54
N SER A 145 2.89 -33.74 22.54
CA SER A 145 4.36 -33.81 22.62
C SER A 145 5.06 -32.44 22.44
N CYS A 146 4.32 -31.34 22.34
CA CYS A 146 4.85 -29.99 22.05
C CYS A 146 5.58 -29.82 20.70
N SER A 147 5.30 -30.68 19.72
CA SER A 147 5.92 -30.62 18.38
C SER A 147 5.28 -29.61 17.43
N GLU A 148 4.04 -29.21 17.66
CA GLU A 148 3.28 -28.32 16.76
C GLU A 148 3.61 -26.84 17.01
N ASP A 149 3.73 -26.03 15.96
CA ASP A 149 3.90 -24.58 16.06
C ASP A 149 2.56 -23.85 16.13
N ILE A 150 2.36 -23.02 17.15
CA ILE A 150 1.13 -22.24 17.38
C ILE A 150 1.42 -20.75 17.24
N VAL A 151 0.74 -20.10 16.28
CA VAL A 151 0.76 -18.65 16.10
C VAL A 151 -0.19 -18.00 17.12
N ILE A 152 0.33 -17.70 18.31
CA ILE A 152 -0.43 -17.07 19.39
C ILE A 152 -0.56 -15.55 19.12
N GLN A 153 -1.77 -15.08 18.87
CA GLN A 153 -2.20 -13.70 18.68
C GLN A 153 -3.07 -13.20 19.85
N TYR A 154 -3.89 -14.08 20.43
CA TYR A 154 -4.76 -13.87 21.60
C TYR A 154 -4.66 -15.09 22.54
N PRO A 155 -3.84 -15.02 23.61
CA PRO A 155 -3.48 -16.20 24.39
C PRO A 155 -4.67 -16.83 25.13
N GLN A 156 -4.77 -18.16 24.98
CA GLN A 156 -5.66 -19.05 25.73
C GLN A 156 -4.92 -19.69 26.91
N PHE A 157 -5.61 -19.80 28.05
CA PHE A 157 -5.08 -20.36 29.28
C PHE A 157 -5.98 -21.51 29.77
N PHE A 158 -5.37 -22.58 30.25
CA PHE A 158 -6.03 -23.84 30.64
C PHE A 158 -5.96 -24.12 32.16
N GLY A 159 -5.86 -23.07 32.99
CA GLY A 159 -5.82 -23.17 34.46
C GLY A 159 -4.45 -23.53 35.05
N HIS A 160 -3.50 -23.97 34.22
CA HIS A 160 -2.09 -24.22 34.57
C HIS A 160 -1.10 -23.38 33.72
N SER A 161 -1.58 -22.85 32.60
CA SER A 161 -0.82 -22.03 31.64
C SER A 161 -0.36 -20.68 32.22
N TYR A 162 0.68 -20.08 31.65
CA TYR A 162 1.07 -18.69 31.92
C TYR A 162 1.86 -18.05 30.77
N VAL A 163 1.84 -16.72 30.68
CA VAL A 163 2.73 -15.90 29.83
C VAL A 163 3.54 -14.96 30.73
N THR A 164 4.79 -14.66 30.37
CA THR A 164 5.65 -13.70 31.08
C THR A 164 6.03 -12.50 30.21
N PHE A 165 6.11 -11.34 30.83
CA PHE A 165 6.60 -10.07 30.26
C PHE A 165 7.70 -9.47 31.15
N GLU A 166 8.39 -8.43 30.68
CA GLU A 166 9.33 -7.69 31.52
C GLU A 166 8.68 -7.27 32.87
N PRO A 167 9.45 -7.21 33.97
CA PRO A 167 8.98 -6.64 35.24
C PRO A 167 8.39 -5.24 35.03
N LEU A 168 7.41 -4.85 35.87
CA LEU A 168 6.74 -3.55 35.82
C LEU A 168 7.67 -2.37 36.18
N LYS A 169 8.53 -1.98 35.24
CA LYS A 169 9.46 -0.85 35.34
C LYS A 169 8.71 0.46 35.61
N ASN A 170 9.38 1.41 36.28
CA ASN A 170 8.89 2.74 36.63
C ASN A 170 7.57 2.81 37.43
N SER A 171 7.03 1.67 37.89
CA SER A 171 5.72 1.56 38.53
C SER A 171 5.73 1.79 40.05
N TYR A 172 6.81 2.38 40.57
CA TYR A 172 7.10 2.45 42.01
C TYR A 172 6.19 3.40 42.79
N GLN A 173 5.70 4.47 42.14
CA GLN A 173 4.75 5.43 42.72
C GLN A 173 3.33 5.15 42.22
N ALA A 174 3.14 5.10 40.90
CA ALA A 174 1.84 4.83 40.31
C ALA A 174 1.92 3.86 39.12
N PHE A 175 0.84 3.14 38.87
CA PHE A 175 0.63 2.36 37.65
C PHE A 175 -0.84 2.22 37.31
N GLN A 176 -1.15 2.04 36.02
CA GLN A 176 -2.46 1.64 35.52
C GLN A 176 -2.30 0.37 34.67
N ILE A 177 -3.18 -0.61 34.85
CA ILE A 177 -3.26 -1.80 33.98
C ILE A 177 -4.69 -1.96 33.51
N THR A 178 -4.91 -2.16 32.21
CA THR A 178 -6.22 -2.51 31.64
C THR A 178 -6.14 -3.86 30.95
N LEU A 179 -7.08 -4.74 31.25
CA LEU A 179 -7.12 -6.13 30.77
C LEU A 179 -8.51 -6.44 30.18
N GLU A 180 -8.55 -7.01 28.99
CA GLU A 180 -9.78 -7.53 28.35
C GLU A 180 -9.71 -9.07 28.34
N PHE A 181 -10.61 -9.76 29.07
CA PHE A 181 -10.56 -11.21 29.28
C PHE A 181 -11.96 -11.87 29.23
N ARG A 182 -12.01 -13.16 28.88
CA ARG A 182 -13.21 -14.02 28.90
C ARG A 182 -12.93 -15.24 29.76
N ALA A 183 -13.57 -15.33 30.93
CA ALA A 183 -13.32 -16.40 31.90
C ALA A 183 -14.20 -17.63 31.69
N GLU A 184 -13.64 -18.82 31.89
CA GLU A 184 -14.36 -20.09 31.85
C GLU A 184 -14.55 -20.72 33.25
N ALA A 185 -13.66 -20.40 34.20
CA ALA A 185 -13.70 -20.89 35.59
C ALA A 185 -14.14 -19.81 36.61
N GLU A 186 -14.66 -20.24 37.77
CA GLU A 186 -15.09 -19.33 38.85
C GLU A 186 -13.94 -18.74 39.69
N ASP A 187 -12.77 -19.39 39.67
CA ASP A 187 -11.54 -18.98 40.36
C ASP A 187 -10.36 -19.01 39.37
N GLY A 188 -9.40 -18.07 39.46
CA GLY A 188 -8.19 -18.11 38.65
C GLY A 188 -7.31 -16.85 38.70
N LEU A 189 -5.99 -17.03 38.70
CA LEU A 189 -4.99 -15.96 38.71
C LEU A 189 -4.84 -15.30 37.33
N LEU A 190 -5.27 -14.03 37.19
CA LEU A 190 -5.15 -13.26 35.94
C LEU A 190 -3.79 -12.56 35.81
N LEU A 191 -3.28 -11.95 36.88
CA LEU A 191 -2.00 -11.22 36.87
C LEU A 191 -1.22 -11.44 38.17
N TYR A 192 0.10 -11.52 38.09
CA TYR A 192 1.00 -11.45 39.26
C TYR A 192 2.32 -10.75 38.90
N CYS A 193 2.82 -9.89 39.78
CA CYS A 193 4.18 -9.34 39.74
C CYS A 193 4.64 -8.99 41.16
N GLY A 194 5.88 -9.29 41.53
CA GLY A 194 6.36 -9.06 42.90
C GLY A 194 7.88 -8.94 43.04
N GLU A 195 8.34 -8.78 44.26
CA GLU A 195 9.78 -8.74 44.58
C GLU A 195 10.44 -10.13 44.49
N ASN A 196 9.67 -11.21 44.66
CA ASN A 196 10.13 -12.59 44.51
C ASN A 196 8.98 -13.54 44.15
N GLU A 197 9.34 -14.76 43.74
CA GLU A 197 8.42 -15.81 43.28
C GLU A 197 7.60 -16.47 44.41
N HIS A 198 7.84 -16.08 45.67
CA HIS A 198 7.19 -16.65 46.86
C HIS A 198 6.11 -15.72 47.46
N GLY A 199 5.81 -14.58 46.83
CA GLY A 199 4.81 -13.63 47.31
C GLY A 199 5.14 -12.98 48.66
N ARG A 200 6.43 -12.93 49.04
CA ARG A 200 6.91 -12.25 50.25
C ARG A 200 7.38 -10.84 49.91
N GLY A 201 7.15 -9.86 50.78
CA GLY A 201 7.49 -8.46 50.50
C GLY A 201 6.50 -7.81 49.53
N ASP A 202 7.00 -6.98 48.62
CA ASP A 202 6.18 -6.24 47.66
C ASP A 202 5.57 -7.14 46.59
N PHE A 203 4.28 -6.94 46.28
CA PHE A 203 3.60 -7.61 45.18
C PHE A 203 2.36 -6.87 44.71
N MET A 204 1.92 -7.17 43.48
CA MET A 204 0.58 -6.93 42.98
C MET A 204 0.02 -8.21 42.36
N SER A 205 -1.30 -8.40 42.43
CA SER A 205 -1.98 -9.50 41.75
C SER A 205 -3.43 -9.17 41.45
N LEU A 206 -3.95 -9.79 40.40
CA LEU A 206 -5.38 -9.81 40.06
C LEU A 206 -5.83 -11.26 39.97
N ALA A 207 -6.86 -11.63 40.74
CA ALA A 207 -7.45 -12.96 40.67
C ALA A 207 -8.97 -12.88 40.57
N ILE A 208 -9.57 -13.82 39.86
CA ILE A 208 -10.99 -14.17 39.98
C ILE A 208 -11.10 -15.08 41.21
N ILE A 209 -12.00 -14.76 42.13
CA ILE A 209 -12.32 -15.59 43.30
C ILE A 209 -13.84 -15.62 43.48
N ARG A 210 -14.45 -16.80 43.32
CA ARG A 210 -15.91 -17.04 43.34
C ARG A 210 -16.69 -16.07 42.44
N ARG A 211 -16.12 -15.82 41.26
CA ARG A 211 -16.54 -14.86 40.22
C ARG A 211 -16.52 -13.36 40.58
N SER A 212 -16.01 -12.97 41.74
CA SER A 212 -15.62 -11.57 41.99
C SER A 212 -14.15 -11.38 41.63
N LEU A 213 -13.77 -10.25 41.04
CA LEU A 213 -12.36 -9.90 40.89
C LEU A 213 -11.82 -9.38 42.22
N GLN A 214 -10.60 -9.78 42.56
CA GLN A 214 -9.83 -9.24 43.68
C GLN A 214 -8.50 -8.70 43.15
N PHE A 215 -8.32 -7.39 43.24
CA PHE A 215 -7.02 -6.74 43.09
C PHE A 215 -6.37 -6.66 44.46
N ARG A 216 -5.15 -7.19 44.58
CA ARG A 216 -4.39 -7.22 45.82
C ARG A 216 -3.01 -6.65 45.59
N PHE A 217 -2.52 -5.83 46.52
CA PHE A 217 -1.14 -5.34 46.49
C PHE A 217 -0.57 -5.13 47.89
N ASN A 218 0.75 -5.26 48.02
CA ASN A 218 1.51 -5.00 49.24
C ASN A 218 2.69 -4.07 48.95
N CYS A 219 2.99 -3.22 49.92
CA CYS A 219 4.05 -2.21 49.88
C CYS A 219 4.90 -2.32 51.15
N GLY A 220 5.43 -3.52 51.42
CA GLY A 220 6.15 -3.87 52.66
C GLY A 220 5.30 -4.06 53.93
N THR A 221 4.30 -3.20 54.21
CA THR A 221 3.62 -3.15 55.53
C THR A 221 2.19 -3.69 55.62
N GLY A 222 1.59 -4.18 54.53
CA GLY A 222 0.32 -4.91 54.60
C GLY A 222 -0.51 -4.87 53.33
N VAL A 223 -1.29 -5.93 53.13
CA VAL A 223 -2.00 -6.21 51.87
C VAL A 223 -3.30 -5.40 51.77
N ALA A 224 -3.40 -4.56 50.74
CA ALA A 224 -4.67 -4.04 50.26
C ALA A 224 -5.44 -5.15 49.54
N ILE A 225 -6.76 -5.25 49.76
CA ILE A 225 -7.65 -6.16 49.02
C ILE A 225 -8.86 -5.35 48.53
N ILE A 226 -8.98 -5.20 47.21
CA ILE A 226 -10.07 -4.46 46.55
C ILE A 226 -10.89 -5.47 45.75
N VAL A 227 -12.18 -5.56 46.03
CA VAL A 227 -13.09 -6.58 45.46
C VAL A 227 -14.13 -5.91 44.56
N SER A 228 -14.42 -6.50 43.41
CA SER A 228 -15.48 -5.98 42.53
C SER A 228 -16.88 -6.16 43.13
N GLU A 229 -17.67 -5.08 43.16
CA GLU A 229 -19.08 -5.10 43.58
C GLU A 229 -19.92 -6.09 42.76
N THR A 230 -19.66 -6.15 41.45
CA THR A 230 -20.32 -7.07 40.52
C THR A 230 -19.48 -8.32 40.29
N LYS A 231 -20.17 -9.43 39.99
CA LYS A 231 -19.54 -10.70 39.57
C LYS A 231 -19.44 -10.80 38.06
N ILE A 232 -18.37 -11.44 37.58
CA ILE A 232 -18.20 -11.75 36.16
C ILE A 232 -19.22 -12.80 35.67
N LYS A 233 -19.47 -12.80 34.36
CA LYS A 233 -20.22 -13.84 33.65
C LYS A 233 -19.21 -14.77 32.97
N LEU A 234 -19.30 -16.07 33.26
CA LEU A 234 -18.48 -17.06 32.56
C LEU A 234 -18.89 -17.09 31.07
N GLY A 235 -17.93 -17.30 30.18
CA GLY A 235 -18.09 -17.18 28.73
C GLY A 235 -18.30 -15.75 28.21
N GLY A 236 -18.42 -14.74 29.09
CA GLY A 236 -18.57 -13.33 28.72
C GLY A 236 -17.24 -12.58 28.73
N TRP A 237 -17.08 -11.63 27.79
CA TRP A 237 -15.98 -10.67 27.84
C TRP A 237 -16.16 -9.64 28.94
N HIS A 238 -15.05 -9.33 29.60
CA HIS A 238 -14.95 -8.31 30.62
C HIS A 238 -13.69 -7.47 30.43
N THR A 239 -13.85 -6.16 30.61
CA THR A 239 -12.73 -5.24 30.75
C THR A 239 -12.54 -4.95 32.23
N VAL A 240 -11.31 -5.00 32.73
CA VAL A 240 -10.96 -4.51 34.08
C VAL A 240 -9.85 -3.49 33.98
N MET A 241 -10.03 -2.36 34.65
CA MET A 241 -8.98 -1.38 34.88
C MET A 241 -8.55 -1.44 36.35
N LEU A 242 -7.25 -1.56 36.56
CA LEU A 242 -6.58 -1.40 37.84
C LEU A 242 -5.79 -0.09 37.81
N TYR A 243 -5.83 0.66 38.90
CA TYR A 243 -4.97 1.82 39.11
C TYR A 243 -4.41 1.78 40.53
N ARG A 244 -3.17 2.24 40.70
CA ARG A 244 -2.55 2.47 42.01
C ARG A 244 -1.79 3.79 41.97
N ASP A 245 -1.91 4.58 43.02
CA ASP A 245 -0.99 5.69 43.34
C ASP A 245 -0.69 5.71 44.84
N GLY A 246 0.59 5.58 45.18
CA GLY A 246 1.04 5.45 46.55
C GLY A 246 0.35 4.30 47.29
N LEU A 247 -0.25 4.59 48.45
CA LEU A 247 -1.00 3.60 49.24
C LEU A 247 -2.37 3.26 48.61
N ASN A 248 -2.90 4.08 47.71
CA ASN A 248 -4.27 3.99 47.21
C ASN A 248 -4.33 3.11 45.96
N GLY A 249 -5.30 2.20 45.93
CA GLY A 249 -5.65 1.42 44.75
C GLY A 249 -7.11 1.61 44.35
N LEU A 250 -7.39 1.30 43.09
CA LEU A 250 -8.71 1.34 42.47
C LEU A 250 -8.85 0.14 41.51
N LEU A 251 -10.01 -0.50 41.55
CA LEU A 251 -10.46 -1.52 40.60
C LEU A 251 -11.77 -1.06 39.97
N GLN A 252 -11.86 -1.09 38.65
CA GLN A 252 -13.10 -0.87 37.90
C GLN A 252 -13.37 -2.05 36.98
N LEU A 253 -14.56 -2.64 37.08
CA LEU A 253 -14.99 -3.78 36.27
C LEU A 253 -16.07 -3.33 35.26
N ASN A 254 -15.75 -3.46 33.97
CA ASN A 254 -16.49 -2.89 32.84
C ASN A 254 -16.71 -1.38 33.05
N ASN A 255 -17.83 -0.84 32.57
CA ASN A 255 -18.23 0.55 32.84
C ASN A 255 -18.92 0.71 34.23
N GLY A 256 -18.56 -0.14 35.20
CA GLY A 256 -19.12 -0.11 36.54
C GLY A 256 -18.54 1.00 37.43
N THR A 257 -19.09 1.11 38.63
CA THR A 257 -18.56 1.89 39.75
C THR A 257 -17.12 1.47 40.08
N PRO A 258 -16.16 2.42 40.16
CA PRO A 258 -14.81 2.12 40.63
C PRO A 258 -14.81 1.86 42.14
N VAL A 259 -14.23 0.73 42.56
CA VAL A 259 -14.04 0.38 43.97
C VAL A 259 -12.62 0.76 44.38
N THR A 260 -12.46 1.44 45.51
CA THR A 260 -11.17 1.88 46.04
C THR A 260 -10.78 1.11 47.31
N GLY A 261 -9.49 1.14 47.64
CA GLY A 261 -8.95 0.60 48.89
C GLY A 261 -7.49 1.01 49.08
N GLN A 262 -6.94 0.78 50.26
CA GLN A 262 -5.63 1.29 50.66
C GLN A 262 -4.75 0.19 51.27
N SER A 263 -3.45 0.20 51.01
CA SER A 263 -2.49 -0.68 51.70
C SER A 263 -2.20 -0.20 53.12
N GLN A 264 -1.88 -1.14 54.01
CA GLN A 264 -1.68 -0.83 55.42
C GLN A 264 -0.26 -0.33 55.70
N GLY A 265 -0.13 0.62 56.63
CA GLY A 265 1.13 1.25 57.02
C GLY A 265 1.45 2.52 56.23
N GLN A 266 2.73 2.92 56.22
CA GLN A 266 3.18 4.22 55.69
C GLN A 266 3.99 4.12 54.38
N TYR A 267 4.38 2.92 53.96
CA TYR A 267 5.23 2.71 52.79
C TYR A 267 4.38 2.77 51.51
N SER A 268 4.46 3.88 50.79
CA SER A 268 3.70 4.11 49.55
C SER A 268 4.35 3.51 48.29
N LYS A 269 5.66 3.21 48.34
CA LYS A 269 6.42 2.70 47.20
C LYS A 269 6.27 1.18 47.06
N ILE A 270 6.38 0.68 45.82
CA ILE A 270 6.32 -0.75 45.50
C ILE A 270 7.43 -1.16 44.53
N THR A 271 8.02 -2.33 44.74
CA THR A 271 9.18 -2.84 43.99
C THR A 271 8.85 -4.17 43.33
N PHE A 272 9.06 -4.25 42.01
CA PHE A 272 8.89 -5.47 41.23
C PHE A 272 10.24 -5.95 40.70
N ARG A 273 10.52 -7.24 40.86
CA ARG A 273 11.74 -7.92 40.36
C ARG A 273 11.41 -9.17 39.55
N THR A 274 10.32 -9.87 39.84
CA THR A 274 9.83 -10.96 39.00
C THR A 274 9.34 -10.43 37.66
N PRO A 275 9.23 -11.27 36.62
CA PRO A 275 8.42 -10.97 35.45
C PRO A 275 7.00 -10.51 35.84
N LEU A 276 6.33 -9.80 34.91
CA LEU A 276 4.88 -9.66 34.96
C LEU A 276 4.29 -10.95 34.37
N TYR A 277 3.61 -11.74 35.20
CA TYR A 277 2.91 -12.95 34.78
C TYR A 277 1.46 -12.63 34.41
N LEU A 278 0.98 -13.29 33.36
CA LEU A 278 -0.38 -13.26 32.85
C LEU A 278 -0.95 -14.69 32.84
N GLY A 279 -2.17 -14.84 33.33
CA GLY A 279 -2.98 -16.08 33.30
C GLY A 279 -2.55 -17.22 34.25
N GLY A 280 -1.40 -17.10 34.91
CA GLY A 280 -0.93 -18.09 35.88
C GLY A 280 0.48 -17.74 36.37
N ALA A 281 1.13 -18.67 37.07
CA ALA A 281 2.55 -18.57 37.42
C ALA A 281 3.08 -19.98 37.76
N PRO A 282 4.38 -20.29 37.52
CA PRO A 282 4.98 -21.60 37.85
C PRO A 282 4.74 -22.03 39.30
N SER A 283 4.78 -21.06 40.21
CA SER A 283 4.67 -21.25 41.67
C SER A 283 3.31 -20.83 42.24
N ALA A 284 2.22 -20.89 41.46
CA ALA A 284 0.88 -20.42 41.87
C ALA A 284 0.40 -20.95 43.25
N TYR A 285 0.78 -22.19 43.62
CA TYR A 285 0.52 -22.76 44.94
C TYR A 285 1.19 -21.98 46.10
N TRP A 286 2.43 -21.52 45.91
CA TRP A 286 3.15 -20.74 46.91
C TRP A 286 2.63 -19.30 47.02
N LEU A 287 2.04 -18.78 45.93
CA LEU A 287 1.52 -17.41 45.84
C LEU A 287 0.16 -17.20 46.53
N VAL A 288 -0.53 -18.25 47.01
CA VAL A 288 -1.89 -18.19 47.59
C VAL A 288 -2.10 -17.07 48.62
N ARG A 289 -1.10 -16.74 49.43
CA ARG A 289 -1.19 -15.64 50.40
C ARG A 289 -1.30 -14.26 49.73
N ALA A 290 -0.58 -14.06 48.63
CA ALA A 290 -0.61 -12.85 47.83
C ALA A 290 -1.86 -12.77 46.95
N THR A 291 -2.16 -13.86 46.21
CA THR A 291 -3.20 -13.91 45.17
C THR A 291 -4.60 -14.22 45.69
N GLY A 292 -4.72 -14.97 46.79
CA GLY A 292 -5.98 -15.52 47.29
C GLY A 292 -6.45 -16.81 46.59
N THR A 293 -5.70 -17.34 45.61
CA THR A 293 -6.04 -18.58 44.89
C THR A 293 -4.78 -19.35 44.46
N ASN A 294 -4.87 -20.69 44.41
CA ASN A 294 -3.85 -21.58 43.83
C ASN A 294 -4.15 -21.98 42.37
N ARG A 295 -5.27 -21.52 41.80
CA ARG A 295 -5.67 -21.82 40.42
C ARG A 295 -5.08 -20.78 39.46
N GLY A 296 -4.53 -21.22 38.33
CA GLY A 296 -4.34 -20.34 37.17
C GLY A 296 -5.68 -19.94 36.57
N PHE A 297 -5.66 -18.98 35.65
CA PHE A 297 -6.82 -18.59 34.88
C PHE A 297 -7.16 -19.64 33.81
N GLN A 298 -8.46 -19.88 33.60
CA GLN A 298 -8.95 -20.60 32.43
C GLN A 298 -9.81 -19.66 31.58
N GLY A 299 -9.50 -19.60 30.29
CA GLY A 299 -10.18 -18.78 29.30
C GLY A 299 -9.21 -17.95 28.45
N CYS A 300 -9.68 -16.80 27.96
CA CYS A 300 -8.99 -16.01 26.94
C CYS A 300 -8.62 -14.60 27.41
N VAL A 301 -7.51 -14.08 26.91
CA VAL A 301 -7.13 -12.66 27.05
C VAL A 301 -7.00 -12.02 25.66
N GLN A 302 -7.77 -10.97 25.42
CA GLN A 302 -7.81 -10.24 24.15
C GLN A 302 -6.86 -9.05 24.12
N SER A 303 -6.64 -8.41 25.27
CA SER A 303 -5.76 -7.24 25.36
C SER A 303 -5.21 -7.07 26.76
N LEU A 304 -3.92 -6.74 26.84
CA LEU A 304 -3.24 -6.19 28.01
C LEU A 304 -2.72 -4.79 27.67
N ALA A 305 -2.91 -3.82 28.56
CA ALA A 305 -2.32 -2.49 28.45
C ALA A 305 -1.77 -2.03 29.80
N VAL A 306 -0.60 -1.40 29.80
CA VAL A 306 0.08 -0.86 30.99
C VAL A 306 0.40 0.61 30.75
N ASN A 307 0.00 1.48 31.68
CA ASN A 307 0.18 2.94 31.62
C ASN A 307 -0.27 3.53 30.26
N GLY A 308 -1.45 3.10 29.79
CA GLY A 308 -2.05 3.51 28.51
C GLY A 308 -1.48 2.85 27.26
N ARG A 309 -0.36 2.12 27.35
CA ARG A 309 0.26 1.43 26.19
C ARG A 309 -0.22 -0.02 26.12
N ARG A 310 -0.84 -0.43 25.01
CA ARG A 310 -1.12 -1.86 24.75
C ARG A 310 0.21 -2.63 24.67
N ILE A 311 0.25 -3.81 25.28
CA ILE A 311 1.35 -4.76 25.20
C ILE A 311 1.00 -5.78 24.13
N ASP A 312 1.91 -5.98 23.19
CA ASP A 312 1.81 -7.07 22.22
C ASP A 312 2.09 -8.40 22.94
N MET A 313 1.05 -9.24 23.06
CA MET A 313 1.10 -10.49 23.81
C MET A 313 1.70 -11.65 23.00
N ARG A 314 2.07 -11.42 21.73
CA ARG A 314 2.71 -12.42 20.87
C ARG A 314 4.13 -12.75 21.36
N PRO A 315 4.69 -13.93 21.01
CA PRO A 315 6.06 -14.29 21.34
C PRO A 315 7.08 -13.27 20.81
N TRP A 316 8.14 -13.02 21.58
CA TRP A 316 9.33 -12.32 21.09
C TRP A 316 9.99 -13.12 19.94
N PRO A 317 10.51 -12.49 18.86
CA PRO A 317 10.75 -11.05 18.68
C PRO A 317 9.57 -10.22 18.14
N LEU A 318 8.49 -10.86 17.66
CA LEU A 318 7.34 -10.15 17.08
C LEU A 318 6.62 -9.31 18.15
N GLY A 319 6.24 -9.93 19.26
CA GLY A 319 5.57 -9.27 20.37
C GLY A 319 6.49 -8.94 21.55
N LYS A 320 5.96 -9.05 22.77
CA LYS A 320 6.66 -8.72 24.03
C LYS A 320 6.62 -9.84 25.06
N ALA A 321 5.94 -10.94 24.78
CA ALA A 321 5.98 -12.11 25.66
C ALA A 321 7.38 -12.76 25.60
N LEU A 322 8.01 -12.90 26.75
CA LEU A 322 9.40 -13.38 26.89
C LEU A 322 9.46 -14.90 27.01
N SER A 323 8.49 -15.49 27.70
CA SER A 323 8.32 -16.93 27.85
C SER A 323 6.88 -17.25 28.28
N GLY A 324 6.56 -18.53 28.36
CA GLY A 324 5.26 -19.02 28.80
C GLY A 324 5.21 -20.53 28.78
N ALA A 325 4.12 -21.08 29.30
CA ALA A 325 3.85 -22.51 29.36
C ALA A 325 2.38 -22.81 29.02
N ASP A 326 2.15 -23.88 28.25
CA ASP A 326 0.83 -24.44 27.94
C ASP A 326 -0.18 -23.41 27.41
N VAL A 327 0.26 -22.48 26.54
CA VAL A 327 -0.56 -21.35 26.05
C VAL A 327 -1.12 -21.63 24.65
N GLY A 328 -2.45 -21.62 24.51
CA GLY A 328 -3.14 -21.81 23.23
C GLY A 328 -3.47 -20.50 22.51
N GLU A 329 -4.20 -20.60 21.38
CA GLU A 329 -4.69 -19.47 20.60
C GLU A 329 -6.23 -19.41 20.59
N CYS A 330 -6.80 -18.35 21.17
CA CYS A 330 -8.25 -18.22 21.34
C CYS A 330 -9.05 -17.99 20.06
N SER A 331 -8.42 -17.49 18.99
CA SER A 331 -9.06 -17.31 17.69
C SER A 331 -8.94 -18.51 16.74
N SER A 332 -8.36 -19.62 17.21
CA SER A 332 -8.36 -20.89 16.49
C SER A 332 -9.79 -21.38 16.21
N GLY A 333 -10.01 -22.01 15.05
CA GLY A 333 -11.31 -22.48 14.59
C GLY A 333 -12.31 -21.42 14.13
N ILE A 334 -12.13 -20.13 14.47
CA ILE A 334 -13.09 -19.05 14.12
C ILE A 334 -13.28 -18.93 12.60
N CYS A 335 -12.22 -19.16 11.82
CA CYS A 335 -12.28 -19.10 10.36
C CYS A 335 -12.76 -20.39 9.68
N ASP A 336 -12.91 -21.50 10.41
CA ASP A 336 -13.27 -22.80 9.84
C ASP A 336 -14.78 -22.86 9.50
N GLU A 337 -15.60 -22.16 10.29
CA GLU A 337 -17.03 -21.92 10.00
C GLU A 337 -17.26 -20.67 9.12
N ALA A 338 -16.23 -19.85 8.88
CA ALA A 338 -16.37 -18.55 8.22
C ALA A 338 -16.37 -18.65 6.69
N SER A 339 -17.56 -18.74 6.11
CA SER A 339 -17.74 -18.66 4.66
C SER A 339 -17.50 -17.25 4.12
N CYS A 340 -16.28 -16.96 3.64
CA CYS A 340 -15.98 -15.80 2.81
C CYS A 340 -16.04 -16.22 1.32
N ILE A 341 -16.87 -15.54 0.51
CA ILE A 341 -17.07 -15.86 -0.92
C ILE A 341 -16.34 -14.87 -1.83
N ASN A 342 -16.48 -15.03 -3.16
CA ASN A 342 -15.88 -14.16 -4.17
C ASN A 342 -14.35 -13.93 -4.04
N GLY A 343 -13.63 -14.90 -3.47
CA GLY A 343 -12.18 -14.83 -3.26
C GLY A 343 -11.76 -14.06 -2.00
N GLY A 344 -12.67 -13.74 -1.09
CA GLY A 344 -12.33 -13.14 0.19
C GLY A 344 -11.70 -14.12 1.18
N THR A 345 -10.76 -13.61 1.99
CA THR A 345 -10.00 -14.41 2.97
C THR A 345 -10.47 -14.11 4.39
N CYS A 346 -10.77 -15.12 5.20
CA CYS A 346 -11.08 -14.91 6.62
C CYS A 346 -9.83 -14.52 7.41
N THR A 347 -9.95 -13.56 8.33
CA THR A 347 -8.90 -13.27 9.32
C THR A 347 -9.50 -12.92 10.68
N ALA A 348 -8.86 -13.39 11.75
CA ALA A 348 -9.20 -12.99 13.11
C ALA A 348 -8.85 -11.50 13.35
N ILE A 349 -9.80 -10.77 13.95
CA ILE A 349 -9.60 -9.40 14.44
C ILE A 349 -9.74 -9.30 15.96
N LYS A 350 -10.21 -10.38 16.60
CA LYS A 350 -10.37 -10.60 18.04
C LYS A 350 -10.30 -12.09 18.35
N ALA A 351 -10.21 -12.40 19.65
CA ALA A 351 -10.29 -13.74 20.23
C ALA A 351 -11.68 -14.44 20.09
N ASP A 352 -12.68 -13.78 19.48
CA ASP A 352 -14.01 -14.34 19.20
C ASP A 352 -14.69 -13.78 17.93
N SER A 353 -13.97 -13.01 17.10
CA SER A 353 -14.57 -12.42 15.89
C SER A 353 -13.58 -12.31 14.73
N TYR A 354 -14.06 -12.67 13.55
CA TYR A 354 -13.37 -12.52 12.27
C TYR A 354 -13.89 -11.34 11.45
N ILE A 355 -13.15 -11.02 10.39
CA ILE A 355 -13.62 -10.28 9.23
C ILE A 355 -13.25 -11.05 7.96
N CYS A 356 -14.07 -10.96 6.91
CA CYS A 356 -13.64 -11.33 5.57
C CYS A 356 -12.87 -10.16 4.94
N LEU A 357 -11.70 -10.45 4.36
CA LEU A 357 -10.90 -9.51 3.58
C LEU A 357 -11.40 -9.57 2.13
N CYS A 358 -12.35 -8.71 1.78
CA CYS A 358 -13.03 -8.74 0.49
C CYS A 358 -12.21 -8.08 -0.62
N PRO A 359 -11.94 -8.76 -1.76
CA PRO A 359 -11.16 -8.19 -2.85
C PRO A 359 -11.79 -6.93 -3.45
N LEU A 360 -10.98 -6.13 -4.15
CA LEU A 360 -11.45 -4.92 -4.85
C LEU A 360 -12.69 -5.20 -5.72
N GLY A 361 -13.76 -4.44 -5.47
CA GLY A 361 -15.06 -4.60 -6.14
C GLY A 361 -16.06 -5.51 -5.41
N PHE A 362 -15.68 -6.10 -4.27
CA PHE A 362 -16.58 -6.86 -3.39
C PHE A 362 -16.64 -6.25 -1.97
N LYS A 363 -17.80 -6.36 -1.33
CA LYS A 363 -18.06 -5.91 0.04
C LYS A 363 -19.14 -6.78 0.70
N GLY A 364 -19.54 -6.42 1.91
CA GLY A 364 -20.50 -7.19 2.73
C GLY A 364 -19.79 -7.98 3.83
N ARG A 365 -20.52 -8.78 4.62
CA ARG A 365 -19.92 -9.53 5.73
C ARG A 365 -19.09 -10.73 5.24
N HIS A 366 -19.49 -11.29 4.11
CA HIS A 366 -19.01 -12.51 3.47
C HIS A 366 -18.45 -12.23 2.07
N CYS A 367 -18.30 -10.95 1.68
CA CYS A 367 -17.90 -10.49 0.35
C CYS A 367 -18.95 -10.74 -0.76
N GLU A 368 -20.22 -10.76 -0.36
CA GLU A 368 -21.40 -11.08 -1.15
C GLU A 368 -21.82 -9.99 -2.16
N ASP A 369 -21.58 -8.71 -1.86
CA ASP A 369 -22.01 -7.57 -2.66
C ASP A 369 -20.94 -7.18 -3.69
N ALA A 370 -21.21 -7.38 -4.99
CA ALA A 370 -20.37 -6.88 -6.08
C ALA A 370 -20.70 -5.42 -6.45
N PHE A 371 -19.68 -4.58 -6.70
CA PHE A 371 -19.86 -3.17 -7.08
C PHE A 371 -18.67 -2.61 -7.88
N THR A 372 -18.88 -1.49 -8.60
CA THR A 372 -17.79 -0.79 -9.31
C THR A 372 -17.10 0.24 -8.40
N LEU A 373 -15.88 -0.05 -7.96
CA LEU A 373 -15.05 0.92 -7.24
C LEU A 373 -14.77 2.15 -8.13
N THR A 374 -14.94 3.33 -7.56
CA THR A 374 -14.87 4.62 -8.27
C THR A 374 -14.14 5.68 -7.45
N ILE A 375 -14.39 5.78 -6.14
CA ILE A 375 -13.63 6.64 -5.20
C ILE A 375 -13.35 5.84 -3.93
N PRO A 376 -12.11 5.37 -3.72
CA PRO A 376 -11.72 4.60 -2.53
C PRO A 376 -12.04 5.27 -1.20
N GLN A 377 -12.74 4.52 -0.35
CA GLN A 377 -12.86 4.75 1.08
C GLN A 377 -12.12 3.63 1.82
N PHE A 378 -11.22 4.01 2.71
CA PHE A 378 -10.48 3.13 3.60
C PHE A 378 -11.03 3.24 5.03
N ARG A 379 -10.93 2.16 5.81
CA ARG A 379 -11.32 2.11 7.23
C ARG A 379 -10.34 1.26 8.03
N GLU A 380 -9.79 1.82 9.11
CA GLU A 380 -8.94 1.13 10.09
C GLU A 380 -9.61 -0.16 10.62
N SER A 381 -10.90 -0.06 10.96
CA SER A 381 -11.70 -1.16 11.51
C SER A 381 -11.94 -2.33 10.55
N LEU A 382 -11.68 -2.16 9.25
CA LEU A 382 -11.83 -3.22 8.24
C LEU A 382 -10.48 -3.70 7.69
N ARG A 383 -9.35 -3.20 8.21
CA ARG A 383 -7.98 -3.39 7.66
C ARG A 383 -7.89 -3.05 6.16
N SER A 384 -8.60 -2.01 5.71
CA SER A 384 -8.65 -1.65 4.28
C SER A 384 -7.28 -1.28 3.71
N TYR A 385 -6.93 -1.82 2.54
CA TYR A 385 -5.78 -1.33 1.74
C TYR A 385 -6.00 -1.60 0.25
N ALA A 386 -5.30 -0.85 -0.60
CA ALA A 386 -5.13 -1.15 -2.03
C ALA A 386 -3.63 -1.21 -2.37
N ALA A 387 -3.30 -1.81 -3.50
CA ALA A 387 -1.94 -1.86 -4.05
C ALA A 387 -1.97 -1.60 -5.57
N THR A 388 -0.93 -0.94 -6.06
CA THR A 388 -0.65 -0.71 -7.48
C THR A 388 0.84 -0.90 -7.73
N PRO A 389 1.26 -1.53 -8.84
CA PRO A 389 2.66 -1.55 -9.22
C PRO A 389 3.16 -0.14 -9.54
N TRP A 390 4.48 0.03 -9.52
CA TRP A 390 5.12 1.25 -9.99
C TRP A 390 4.85 1.44 -11.50
N PRO A 391 4.43 2.64 -11.96
CA PRO A 391 4.03 2.85 -13.35
C PRO A 391 5.13 2.69 -14.41
N LEU A 392 6.39 2.78 -14.00
CA LEU A 392 7.59 2.66 -14.81
C LEU A 392 8.60 1.80 -14.06
N GLU A 393 9.62 1.31 -14.76
CA GLU A 393 10.69 0.52 -14.14
C GLU A 393 11.46 1.34 -13.07
N PRO A 394 11.92 0.75 -11.96
CA PRO A 394 12.44 1.48 -10.80
C PRO A 394 13.55 2.51 -11.06
N GLN A 395 14.35 2.36 -12.13
CA GLN A 395 15.40 3.35 -12.48
C GLN A 395 14.86 4.76 -12.70
N HIS A 396 13.58 4.91 -13.07
CA HIS A 396 12.92 6.20 -13.26
C HIS A 396 12.63 6.96 -11.95
N TYR A 397 12.68 6.26 -10.79
CA TYR A 397 12.31 6.82 -9.49
C TYR A 397 13.49 6.94 -8.50
N LEU A 398 14.67 6.40 -8.84
CA LEU A 398 15.86 6.36 -7.97
C LEU A 398 16.21 7.75 -7.42
N SER A 399 16.32 8.75 -8.29
CA SER A 399 16.79 10.10 -7.95
C SER A 399 15.69 11.15 -7.88
N PHE A 400 14.49 10.90 -8.42
CA PHE A 400 13.39 11.85 -8.41
C PHE A 400 12.01 11.16 -8.32
N MET A 401 11.14 11.69 -7.47
CA MET A 401 9.73 11.31 -7.38
C MET A 401 8.88 12.46 -6.85
N GLU A 402 7.64 12.54 -7.32
CA GLU A 402 6.68 13.59 -6.98
C GLU A 402 5.28 13.00 -6.95
N PHE A 403 4.55 13.23 -5.85
CA PHE A 403 3.18 12.78 -5.65
C PHE A 403 2.24 13.96 -5.40
N GLU A 404 1.17 14.06 -6.18
CA GLU A 404 -0.01 14.86 -5.82
C GLU A 404 -1.13 13.94 -5.33
N ILE A 405 -1.68 14.17 -4.14
CA ILE A 405 -2.77 13.36 -3.58
C ILE A 405 -3.94 14.26 -3.15
N THR A 406 -5.16 13.93 -3.60
CA THR A 406 -6.39 14.56 -3.09
C THR A 406 -7.14 13.56 -2.23
N PHE A 407 -7.27 13.87 -0.93
CA PHE A 407 -7.77 12.95 0.09
C PHE A 407 -8.62 13.67 1.13
N ARG A 408 -9.43 12.92 1.89
CA ARG A 408 -10.27 13.40 2.99
C ARG A 408 -10.05 12.50 4.22
N PRO A 409 -9.38 12.97 5.28
CA PRO A 409 -9.10 12.16 6.46
C PRO A 409 -10.30 12.13 7.41
N ASP A 410 -10.76 10.93 7.77
CA ASP A 410 -11.75 10.71 8.85
C ASP A 410 -11.05 10.48 10.20
N SER A 411 -9.73 10.22 10.19
CA SER A 411 -8.85 9.99 11.34
C SER A 411 -7.62 10.90 11.27
N GLY A 412 -7.11 11.34 12.42
CA GLY A 412 -5.86 12.09 12.54
C GLY A 412 -4.59 11.24 12.38
N ASP A 413 -4.72 9.92 12.29
CA ASP A 413 -3.61 8.99 12.08
C ASP A 413 -3.91 7.97 10.97
N GLY A 414 -2.86 7.45 10.33
CA GLY A 414 -2.91 6.28 9.44
C GLY A 414 -2.05 6.44 8.18
N VAL A 415 -1.66 5.33 7.55
CA VAL A 415 -0.82 5.37 6.34
C VAL A 415 -1.63 5.68 5.07
N LEU A 416 -1.28 6.77 4.37
CA LEU A 416 -1.86 7.13 3.07
C LEU A 416 -1.19 6.34 1.93
N LEU A 417 0.14 6.22 1.97
CA LEU A 417 0.95 5.56 0.94
C LEU A 417 2.20 4.92 1.56
N TYR A 418 2.58 3.73 1.12
CA TYR A 418 3.83 3.05 1.52
C TYR A 418 4.41 2.19 0.39
N SER A 419 5.74 2.17 0.26
CA SER A 419 6.47 1.22 -0.58
C SER A 419 7.91 1.07 -0.07
N TYR A 420 8.56 -0.07 -0.32
CA TYR A 420 9.89 -0.37 0.21
C TYR A 420 10.71 -1.29 -0.69
N ASP A 421 12.00 -1.45 -0.38
CA ASP A 421 12.82 -2.53 -0.92
C ASP A 421 12.92 -3.71 0.05
N THR A 422 12.73 -4.94 -0.45
CA THR A 422 12.82 -6.15 0.39
C THR A 422 14.25 -6.51 0.82
N GLY A 423 15.28 -6.08 0.09
CA GLY A 423 16.69 -6.41 0.35
C GLY A 423 17.47 -5.35 1.14
N SER A 424 17.06 -4.09 1.12
CA SER A 424 17.74 -2.99 1.83
C SER A 424 16.90 -2.38 2.98
N LYS A 425 17.29 -1.19 3.46
CA LYS A 425 16.51 -0.40 4.43
C LYS A 425 15.55 0.58 3.75
N ASP A 426 15.63 0.74 2.44
CA ASP A 426 14.93 1.76 1.68
C ASP A 426 13.40 1.66 1.84
N PHE A 427 12.76 2.81 2.04
CA PHE A 427 11.31 2.95 2.02
C PHE A 427 10.87 4.37 1.72
N LEU A 428 9.62 4.48 1.25
CA LEU A 428 8.86 5.70 1.10
C LEU A 428 7.54 5.55 1.86
N SER A 429 7.17 6.53 2.69
CA SER A 429 5.84 6.58 3.33
C SER A 429 5.27 7.99 3.40
N ILE A 430 3.95 8.07 3.23
CA ILE A 430 3.12 9.23 3.53
C ILE A 430 2.14 8.79 4.60
N ASN A 431 2.18 9.43 5.77
CA ASN A 431 1.36 9.08 6.92
C ASN A 431 0.58 10.30 7.42
N LEU A 432 -0.48 10.04 8.18
CA LEU A 432 -1.03 10.98 9.14
C LEU A 432 -0.57 10.56 10.55
N ALA A 433 -0.17 11.53 11.37
CA ALA A 433 0.24 11.29 12.76
C ALA A 433 -0.12 12.49 13.65
N GLY A 434 -1.08 12.32 14.56
CA GLY A 434 -1.56 13.40 15.42
C GLY A 434 -2.19 14.55 14.62
N GLY A 435 -2.92 14.23 13.55
CA GLY A 435 -3.62 15.17 12.67
C GLY A 435 -2.76 15.85 11.61
N HIS A 436 -1.45 15.68 11.59
CA HIS A 436 -0.55 16.32 10.62
C HIS A 436 -0.08 15.30 9.57
N VAL A 437 0.29 15.74 8.36
CA VAL A 437 0.92 14.87 7.35
C VAL A 437 2.40 14.69 7.69
N GLU A 438 2.90 13.47 7.60
CA GLU A 438 4.33 13.16 7.63
C GLU A 438 4.76 12.45 6.35
N PHE A 439 5.73 13.03 5.64
CA PHE A 439 6.45 12.41 4.53
C PHE A 439 7.80 11.89 5.04
N ARG A 440 8.01 10.58 4.92
CA ARG A 440 9.21 9.92 5.44
C ARG A 440 9.84 9.07 4.34
N PHE A 441 11.16 9.11 4.24
CA PHE A 441 11.90 8.27 3.31
C PHE A 441 13.29 7.94 3.82
N ASP A 442 13.82 6.78 3.43
CA ASP A 442 15.19 6.36 3.73
C ASP A 442 15.84 5.88 2.43
N CYS A 443 17.03 6.42 2.13
CA CYS A 443 17.83 6.06 0.95
C CYS A 443 18.86 4.95 1.28
N GLY A 444 18.65 4.21 2.38
CA GLY A 444 19.53 3.16 2.88
C GLY A 444 20.55 3.62 3.93
N SER A 445 20.79 4.93 4.05
CA SER A 445 21.75 5.53 5.00
C SER A 445 21.13 6.28 6.18
N GLY A 446 19.79 6.35 6.28
CA GLY A 446 19.10 7.05 7.36
C GLY A 446 17.88 7.85 6.88
N THR A 447 16.98 8.17 7.82
CA THR A 447 15.60 8.51 7.50
C THR A 447 15.37 10.03 7.49
N GLY A 448 14.93 10.57 6.35
CA GLY A 448 14.37 11.91 6.27
C GLY A 448 12.92 11.92 6.77
N VAL A 449 12.57 12.93 7.56
CA VAL A 449 11.21 13.12 8.11
C VAL A 449 10.80 14.58 7.89
N LEU A 450 9.78 14.79 7.06
CA LEU A 450 9.10 16.07 6.87
C LEU A 450 7.70 15.97 7.48
N ARG A 451 7.22 17.05 8.10
CA ARG A 451 5.91 17.12 8.76
C ARG A 451 5.23 18.45 8.42
N SER A 452 3.92 18.44 8.18
CA SER A 452 3.16 19.68 7.94
C SER A 452 3.21 20.62 9.16
N GLU A 453 3.18 21.94 8.94
CA GLU A 453 3.29 22.94 10.03
C GLU A 453 1.99 22.99 10.84
N ASP A 454 0.84 22.93 10.17
CA ASP A 454 -0.50 22.88 10.79
C ASP A 454 -1.13 21.48 10.69
N PRO A 455 -2.00 21.10 11.66
CA PRO A 455 -2.87 19.92 11.56
C PRO A 455 -3.96 20.10 10.49
N LEU A 456 -4.42 18.98 9.95
CA LEU A 456 -5.52 18.88 8.99
C LEU A 456 -6.88 19.00 9.68
N THR A 457 -7.85 19.49 8.92
CA THR A 457 -9.26 19.49 9.33
C THR A 457 -9.93 18.17 8.92
N LEU A 458 -10.18 17.29 9.90
CA LEU A 458 -10.86 16.02 9.63
C LEU A 458 -12.23 16.23 8.97
N GLY A 459 -12.57 15.36 8.02
CA GLY A 459 -13.79 15.44 7.22
C GLY A 459 -13.72 16.40 6.02
N ASN A 460 -12.61 17.11 5.78
CA ASN A 460 -12.44 18.00 4.62
C ASN A 460 -11.47 17.46 3.56
N TRP A 461 -11.64 17.90 2.31
CA TRP A 461 -10.75 17.51 1.20
C TRP A 461 -9.48 18.37 1.11
N HIS A 462 -8.37 17.74 1.41
CA HIS A 462 -7.02 18.29 1.35
C HIS A 462 -6.31 17.91 0.04
N GLU A 463 -5.45 18.80 -0.45
CA GLU A 463 -4.50 18.57 -1.54
C GLU A 463 -3.08 18.51 -0.98
N LEU A 464 -2.45 17.34 -1.06
CA LEU A 464 -1.04 17.13 -0.68
C LEU A 464 -0.17 17.16 -1.93
N HIS A 465 0.94 17.90 -1.86
CA HIS A 465 2.09 17.77 -2.74
C HIS A 465 3.28 17.31 -1.91
N VAL A 466 3.97 16.26 -2.36
CA VAL A 466 5.29 15.89 -1.86
C VAL A 466 6.21 15.57 -3.02
N SER A 467 7.48 15.96 -2.91
CA SER A 467 8.50 15.53 -3.86
C SER A 467 9.81 15.20 -3.16
N ARG A 468 10.66 14.42 -3.83
CA ARG A 468 12.00 14.07 -3.39
C ARG A 468 12.96 14.13 -4.58
N THR A 469 14.05 14.84 -4.40
CA THR A 469 15.16 14.95 -5.36
C THR A 469 16.45 14.57 -4.64
N ALA A 470 17.05 13.45 -5.06
CA ALA A 470 18.16 12.81 -4.34
C ALA A 470 17.79 12.59 -2.86
N LYS A 471 18.59 13.11 -1.92
CA LYS A 471 18.28 13.05 -0.48
C LYS A 471 17.32 14.15 0.00
N ASN A 472 17.02 15.17 -0.81
CA ASN A 472 16.20 16.31 -0.40
C ASN A 472 14.71 15.98 -0.60
N GLY A 473 13.86 16.39 0.33
CA GLY A 473 12.41 16.26 0.26
C GLY A 473 11.71 17.61 0.36
N ILE A 474 10.50 17.67 -0.18
CA ILE A 474 9.56 18.80 -0.10
C ILE A 474 8.19 18.25 0.29
N LEU A 475 7.47 18.97 1.16
CA LEU A 475 6.08 18.71 1.55
C LEU A 475 5.29 20.03 1.58
N GLN A 476 4.08 20.01 1.00
CA GLN A 476 3.10 21.08 1.14
C GLN A 476 1.68 20.51 1.20
N VAL A 477 0.83 21.04 2.08
CA VAL A 477 -0.60 20.71 2.13
C VAL A 477 -1.44 21.97 1.88
N ASP A 478 -2.38 21.89 0.94
CA ASP A 478 -3.26 22.95 0.44
C ASP A 478 -2.53 24.26 0.11
N LYS A 479 -2.45 25.17 1.09
CA LYS A 479 -1.80 26.48 1.04
C LYS A 479 -0.96 26.76 2.30
N GLN A 480 -0.69 25.73 3.09
CA GLN A 480 0.30 25.80 4.16
C GLN A 480 1.67 26.15 3.57
N LYS A 481 2.57 26.60 4.44
CA LYS A 481 3.98 26.83 4.09
C LYS A 481 4.63 25.55 3.55
N ILE A 482 5.54 25.72 2.60
CA ILE A 482 6.36 24.61 2.09
C ILE A 482 7.35 24.21 3.19
N VAL A 483 7.41 22.91 3.45
CA VAL A 483 8.37 22.29 4.38
C VAL A 483 9.42 21.57 3.55
N GLU A 484 10.69 21.87 3.81
CA GLU A 484 11.83 21.22 3.19
C GLU A 484 12.59 20.37 4.22
N GLY A 485 13.26 19.32 3.76
CA GLY A 485 14.06 18.45 4.63
C GLY A 485 15.01 17.57 3.81
N MET A 486 15.81 16.74 4.48
CA MET A 486 16.68 15.77 3.82
C MET A 486 16.79 14.46 4.59
N ALA A 487 17.06 13.37 3.88
CA ALA A 487 17.47 12.11 4.48
C ALA A 487 18.89 12.18 5.07
N GLU A 488 19.12 11.36 6.08
CA GLU A 488 20.37 11.27 6.81
C GLU A 488 21.42 10.41 6.06
N GLY A 489 22.69 10.68 6.33
CA GLY A 489 23.80 9.99 5.68
C GLY A 489 24.11 10.53 4.27
N GLY A 490 24.64 9.64 3.42
CA GLY A 490 25.23 9.99 2.13
C GLY A 490 24.56 9.41 0.89
N PHE A 491 23.59 8.50 1.04
CA PHE A 491 22.94 7.87 -0.11
C PHE A 491 21.81 8.75 -0.67
N THR A 492 21.72 8.81 -2.00
CA THR A 492 20.84 9.73 -2.74
C THR A 492 19.78 9.02 -3.58
N GLN A 493 20.06 7.77 -3.94
CA GLN A 493 19.11 6.92 -4.66
C GLN A 493 18.23 6.18 -3.65
N ILE A 494 16.95 6.01 -3.98
CA ILE A 494 16.05 5.11 -3.25
C ILE A 494 15.60 4.00 -4.19
N LYS A 495 15.64 2.75 -3.74
CA LYS A 495 15.00 1.62 -4.41
C LYS A 495 13.71 1.27 -3.69
N CYS A 496 12.66 0.99 -4.44
CA CYS A 496 11.47 0.30 -3.93
C CYS A 496 11.14 -0.79 -4.96
N ASN A 497 10.95 -2.03 -4.49
CA ASN A 497 10.67 -3.19 -5.35
C ASN A 497 9.31 -3.85 -5.03
N THR A 498 8.64 -3.42 -3.96
CA THR A 498 7.24 -3.75 -3.71
C THR A 498 6.30 -2.85 -4.50
N ASP A 499 5.03 -3.23 -4.58
CA ASP A 499 3.95 -2.33 -4.98
C ASP A 499 3.92 -1.05 -4.12
N ILE A 500 3.20 -0.06 -4.61
CA ILE A 500 2.75 1.12 -3.86
C ILE A 500 1.47 0.72 -3.14
N PHE A 501 1.56 0.48 -1.84
CA PHE A 501 0.41 0.26 -0.96
C PHE A 501 -0.26 1.60 -0.63
N ILE A 502 -1.60 1.61 -0.63
CA ILE A 502 -2.44 2.80 -0.51
C ILE A 502 -3.49 2.58 0.58
N GLY A 503 -3.60 3.52 1.51
CA GLY A 503 -4.58 3.51 2.60
C GLY A 503 -4.35 2.46 3.71
N GLY A 504 -3.43 1.52 3.52
CA GLY A 504 -3.07 0.47 4.47
C GLY A 504 -1.93 -0.39 3.93
N VAL A 505 -1.58 -1.47 4.63
CA VAL A 505 -0.63 -2.50 4.16
C VAL A 505 -1.17 -3.91 4.46
N PRO A 506 -0.73 -4.97 3.74
CA PRO A 506 -1.20 -6.34 3.97
C PRO A 506 -0.83 -6.88 5.36
N ASN A 507 0.36 -6.55 5.83
CA ASN A 507 0.87 -6.90 7.16
C ASN A 507 1.59 -5.69 7.77
N TYR A 508 1.36 -5.42 9.05
CA TYR A 508 1.98 -4.32 9.79
C TYR A 508 3.28 -4.71 10.49
N ASP A 509 3.61 -6.01 10.58
CA ASP A 509 4.88 -6.46 11.16
C ASP A 509 6.06 -6.35 10.18
N ASP A 510 5.78 -6.39 8.86
CA ASP A 510 6.80 -6.38 7.80
C ASP A 510 7.29 -4.96 7.42
N VAL A 511 6.73 -3.91 8.05
CA VAL A 511 7.04 -2.52 7.70
C VAL A 511 8.41 -2.07 8.25
N LYS A 512 9.13 -1.22 7.51
CA LYS A 512 10.40 -0.67 8.00
C LYS A 512 10.14 0.18 9.23
N LYS A 513 10.84 -0.11 10.34
CA LYS A 513 10.64 0.48 11.68
C LYS A 513 10.55 2.02 11.74
N ASN A 514 11.27 2.73 10.86
CA ASN A 514 11.30 4.20 10.86
C ASN A 514 10.18 4.84 10.01
N SER A 515 9.40 4.05 9.29
CA SER A 515 8.42 4.50 8.29
C SER A 515 7.20 5.24 8.85
N GLY A 516 6.94 5.16 10.15
CA GLY A 516 5.74 5.74 10.77
C GLY A 516 4.43 4.98 10.45
N VAL A 517 4.50 3.90 9.69
CA VAL A 517 3.33 3.06 9.35
C VAL A 517 2.93 2.25 10.57
N LEU A 518 1.83 2.65 11.22
CA LEU A 518 1.36 2.04 12.49
C LEU A 518 -0.05 1.43 12.42
N LYS A 519 -0.89 1.92 11.52
CA LYS A 519 -2.29 1.46 11.32
C LYS A 519 -2.84 1.94 9.96
N PRO A 520 -3.92 1.34 9.42
CA PRO A 520 -4.54 1.80 8.18
C PRO A 520 -5.12 3.21 8.31
N PHE A 521 -5.21 3.90 7.19
CA PHE A 521 -5.92 5.16 7.06
C PHE A 521 -7.43 4.94 7.13
N SER A 522 -8.13 5.88 7.78
CA SER A 522 -9.58 6.00 7.70
C SER A 522 -9.91 7.31 6.99
N GLY A 523 -10.57 7.22 5.84
CA GLY A 523 -10.82 8.35 4.97
C GLY A 523 -10.98 7.98 3.49
N SER A 524 -11.24 9.00 2.67
CA SER A 524 -11.40 8.87 1.23
C SER A 524 -10.13 9.30 0.47
N ILE A 525 -9.76 8.63 -0.61
CA ILE A 525 -8.72 9.10 -1.56
C ILE A 525 -9.34 9.19 -2.96
N GLN A 526 -9.22 10.35 -3.60
CA GLN A 526 -9.92 10.69 -4.84
C GLN A 526 -8.99 10.77 -6.06
N LYS A 527 -7.75 11.20 -5.86
CA LYS A 527 -6.75 11.43 -6.90
C LYS A 527 -5.38 11.07 -6.35
N ILE A 528 -4.60 10.33 -7.13
CA ILE A 528 -3.15 10.17 -6.95
C ILE A 528 -2.50 10.43 -8.31
N ILE A 529 -1.53 11.32 -8.35
CA ILE A 529 -0.59 11.48 -9.47
C ILE A 529 0.80 11.12 -8.96
N LEU A 530 1.57 10.39 -9.77
CA LEU A 530 2.99 10.12 -9.59
C LEU A 530 3.74 10.56 -10.86
N ASN A 531 4.64 11.54 -10.73
CA ASN A 531 5.42 12.11 -11.83
C ASN A 531 4.56 12.46 -13.08
N ASP A 532 3.46 13.20 -12.90
CA ASP A 532 2.39 13.52 -13.89
C ASP A 532 1.46 12.38 -14.33
N ARG A 533 1.78 11.11 -14.06
CA ARG A 533 0.87 10.01 -14.36
C ARG A 533 -0.21 9.90 -13.29
N THR A 534 -1.48 10.00 -13.68
CA THR A 534 -2.61 9.66 -12.80
C THR A 534 -2.68 8.15 -12.59
N ILE A 535 -2.79 7.72 -11.33
CA ILE A 535 -3.07 6.32 -10.96
C ILE A 535 -4.59 6.15 -10.93
N HIS A 536 -5.12 5.34 -11.84
CA HIS A 536 -6.57 5.14 -12.02
C HIS A 536 -7.05 3.92 -11.22
N VAL A 537 -7.89 4.19 -10.22
CA VAL A 537 -8.53 3.19 -9.33
C VAL A 537 -9.14 1.98 -10.06
N LYS A 538 -9.63 2.17 -11.30
CA LYS A 538 -10.30 1.11 -12.09
C LYS A 538 -9.35 0.22 -12.90
N HIS A 539 -8.06 0.57 -13.00
CA HIS A 539 -7.14 -0.04 -13.97
C HIS A 539 -5.73 -0.29 -13.42
N ASP A 540 -5.22 0.59 -12.55
CA ASP A 540 -3.88 0.47 -11.97
C ASP A 540 -3.86 -0.30 -10.64
N PHE A 541 -4.98 -0.33 -9.90
CA PHE A 541 -5.07 -1.09 -8.66
C PHE A 541 -5.13 -2.60 -8.98
N THR A 542 -4.06 -3.33 -8.63
CA THR A 542 -3.87 -4.77 -8.91
C THR A 542 -4.42 -5.67 -7.82
N SER A 543 -4.37 -5.22 -6.57
CA SER A 543 -4.92 -5.94 -5.41
C SER A 543 -5.35 -4.99 -4.30
N GLY A 544 -6.03 -5.51 -3.30
CA GLY A 544 -6.54 -4.74 -2.16
C GLY A 544 -7.73 -5.43 -1.52
N VAL A 545 -7.99 -5.06 -0.26
CA VAL A 545 -9.06 -5.65 0.55
C VAL A 545 -9.90 -4.57 1.23
N ASN A 546 -11.20 -4.80 1.36
CA ASN A 546 -12.15 -3.97 2.12
C ASN A 546 -12.13 -2.48 1.76
N VAL A 547 -11.88 -2.14 0.49
CA VAL A 547 -11.91 -0.77 -0.03
C VAL A 547 -13.28 -0.50 -0.63
N GLU A 548 -14.08 0.34 0.03
CA GLU A 548 -15.43 0.69 -0.42
C GLU A 548 -15.45 1.95 -1.30
N ASN A 549 -16.63 2.32 -1.82
CA ASN A 549 -16.85 3.65 -2.38
C ASN A 549 -17.16 4.68 -1.29
N ALA A 550 -16.50 5.83 -1.32
CA ALA A 550 -16.89 7.01 -0.55
C ALA A 550 -18.24 7.57 -1.04
N ALA A 551 -19.01 8.21 -0.16
CA ALA A 551 -20.26 8.88 -0.53
C ALA A 551 -19.97 10.11 -1.41
N HIS A 552 -20.20 10.00 -2.72
CA HIS A 552 -19.88 11.05 -3.71
C HIS A 552 -20.69 10.85 -5.02
N PRO A 553 -21.13 11.92 -5.72
CA PRO A 553 -21.98 11.82 -6.91
C PRO A 553 -21.50 10.85 -8.01
N CYS A 554 -20.22 10.85 -8.37
CA CYS A 554 -19.68 9.96 -9.42
C CYS A 554 -19.94 8.46 -9.19
N VAL A 555 -20.17 8.00 -7.96
CA VAL A 555 -20.51 6.60 -7.65
C VAL A 555 -21.86 6.20 -8.26
N ARG A 556 -22.76 7.16 -8.50
CA ARG A 556 -24.06 6.95 -9.17
C ARG A 556 -24.01 7.22 -10.69
N ALA A 557 -22.82 7.35 -11.27
CA ALA A 557 -22.59 7.60 -12.70
C ALA A 557 -23.48 8.72 -13.30
N PRO A 558 -23.37 9.98 -12.82
CA PRO A 558 -24.30 11.07 -13.14
C PRO A 558 -24.17 11.64 -14.55
N CYS A 559 -23.20 11.18 -15.35
CA CYS A 559 -22.94 11.66 -16.70
C CYS A 559 -23.69 10.80 -17.72
N ALA A 560 -24.61 11.41 -18.48
CA ALA A 560 -25.41 10.74 -19.49
C ALA A 560 -24.60 10.32 -20.72
N HIS A 561 -25.20 9.48 -21.57
CA HIS A 561 -24.70 9.10 -22.90
C HIS A 561 -23.26 8.53 -22.95
N GLY A 562 -22.76 7.94 -21.86
CA GLY A 562 -21.39 7.43 -21.78
C GLY A 562 -20.34 8.49 -21.41
N GLY A 563 -20.76 9.66 -20.94
CA GLY A 563 -19.88 10.67 -20.33
C GLY A 563 -19.12 10.10 -19.13
N SER A 564 -17.87 10.53 -18.97
CA SER A 564 -16.98 9.99 -17.93
C SER A 564 -16.91 10.94 -16.73
N CYS A 565 -17.36 10.50 -15.55
CA CYS A 565 -17.41 11.36 -14.37
C CYS A 565 -16.01 11.58 -13.77
N ARG A 566 -15.58 12.83 -13.67
CA ARG A 566 -14.35 13.24 -12.97
C ARG A 566 -14.72 13.83 -11.60
N PRO A 567 -14.33 13.22 -10.48
CA PRO A 567 -14.60 13.80 -9.17
C PRO A 567 -13.74 15.06 -8.91
N ARG A 568 -14.26 15.98 -8.09
CA ARG A 568 -13.62 17.23 -7.66
C ARG A 568 -14.05 17.59 -6.23
N LYS A 569 -13.33 17.09 -5.23
CA LYS A 569 -13.68 17.22 -3.81
C LYS A 569 -15.10 16.67 -3.57
N GLU A 570 -16.07 17.51 -3.21
CA GLU A 570 -17.50 17.11 -3.08
C GLU A 570 -18.29 17.21 -4.41
N GLY A 571 -17.74 17.89 -5.42
CA GLY A 571 -18.36 18.10 -6.74
C GLY A 571 -17.78 17.21 -7.84
N TYR A 572 -18.21 17.42 -9.09
CA TYR A 572 -17.72 16.65 -10.24
C TYR A 572 -17.86 17.41 -11.55
N ASP A 573 -17.04 17.02 -12.52
CA ASP A 573 -17.21 17.34 -13.94
C ASP A 573 -17.64 16.06 -14.70
N CYS A 574 -18.19 16.23 -15.90
CA CYS A 574 -18.31 15.15 -16.88
C CYS A 574 -17.38 15.41 -18.09
N ASP A 575 -16.68 14.36 -18.55
CA ASP A 575 -15.97 14.34 -19.82
C ASP A 575 -16.90 13.76 -20.90
N CYS A 576 -17.58 14.64 -21.63
CA CYS A 576 -18.63 14.28 -22.58
C CYS A 576 -18.07 13.71 -23.89
N PRO A 577 -18.67 12.65 -24.46
CA PRO A 577 -18.31 12.13 -25.78
C PRO A 577 -18.70 13.11 -26.89
N LEU A 578 -18.11 12.92 -28.08
CA LEU A 578 -18.43 13.69 -29.27
C LEU A 578 -19.94 13.67 -29.57
N GLY A 579 -20.50 14.83 -29.92
CA GLY A 579 -21.93 15.01 -30.16
C GLY A 579 -22.78 15.26 -28.90
N PHE A 580 -22.20 15.36 -27.70
CA PHE A 580 -22.95 15.64 -26.46
C PHE A 580 -22.35 16.77 -25.61
N GLU A 581 -23.21 17.64 -25.07
CA GLU A 581 -22.83 18.77 -24.21
C GLU A 581 -23.70 18.92 -22.95
N GLY A 582 -23.42 19.96 -22.16
CA GLY A 582 -24.08 20.26 -20.90
C GLY A 582 -23.37 19.65 -19.68
N LEU A 583 -23.73 20.13 -18.48
CA LEU A 583 -23.08 19.78 -17.21
C LEU A 583 -23.01 18.26 -16.93
N HIS A 584 -23.95 17.50 -17.50
CA HIS A 584 -24.08 16.06 -17.33
C HIS A 584 -24.08 15.32 -18.68
N CYS A 585 -23.58 15.94 -19.76
CA CYS A 585 -23.64 15.40 -21.14
C CYS A 585 -25.07 15.09 -21.61
N GLN A 586 -26.07 15.75 -21.03
CA GLN A 586 -27.48 15.40 -21.18
C GLN A 586 -28.13 15.95 -22.46
N LYS A 587 -27.46 16.88 -23.15
CA LYS A 587 -27.93 17.44 -24.42
C LYS A 587 -27.17 16.79 -25.57
N ALA A 588 -27.88 16.37 -26.61
CA ALA A 588 -27.27 16.10 -27.90
C ALA A 588 -26.97 17.42 -28.62
N ILE A 589 -25.85 17.49 -29.34
CA ILE A 589 -25.50 18.60 -30.23
C ILE A 589 -26.20 18.33 -31.56
N ILE A 590 -27.24 19.11 -31.86
CA ILE A 590 -28.12 18.92 -33.03
C ILE A 590 -27.72 19.76 -34.26
N GLU A 591 -26.82 20.72 -34.08
CA GLU A 591 -26.25 21.56 -35.13
C GLU A 591 -24.84 21.07 -35.49
N ALA A 592 -24.45 21.19 -36.77
CA ALA A 592 -23.13 20.75 -37.21
C ALA A 592 -22.02 21.65 -36.60
N ILE A 593 -21.02 21.03 -35.95
CA ILE A 593 -19.90 21.76 -35.35
C ILE A 593 -18.85 22.08 -36.43
N GLU A 594 -19.10 23.12 -37.24
CA GLU A 594 -18.17 23.57 -38.29
C GLU A 594 -16.79 23.96 -37.74
N ILE A 595 -16.76 24.54 -36.53
CA ILE A 595 -15.53 25.00 -35.86
C ILE A 595 -15.53 24.48 -34.41
N PRO A 596 -14.78 23.42 -34.10
CA PRO A 596 -14.70 22.90 -32.73
C PRO A 596 -13.92 23.83 -31.79
N GLN A 597 -14.46 23.95 -30.58
CA GLN A 597 -13.83 24.54 -29.40
C GLN A 597 -13.28 23.43 -28.49
N PHE A 598 -12.08 23.67 -27.96
CA PHE A 598 -11.33 22.81 -27.06
C PHE A 598 -11.13 23.53 -25.72
N ILE A 599 -11.29 22.82 -24.60
CA ILE A 599 -11.21 23.33 -23.23
C ILE A 599 -9.99 22.80 -22.46
N GLY A 600 -8.86 22.60 -23.14
CA GLY A 600 -7.59 22.13 -22.56
C GLY A 600 -7.53 20.64 -22.21
N ARG A 601 -8.69 20.00 -22.04
CA ARG A 601 -8.87 18.54 -21.90
C ARG A 601 -9.74 17.93 -22.99
N SER A 602 -9.99 18.69 -24.06
CA SER A 602 -10.73 18.22 -25.23
C SER A 602 -9.78 17.58 -26.24
N TYR A 603 -10.28 16.67 -27.06
CA TYR A 603 -9.54 16.12 -28.19
C TYR A 603 -10.49 15.55 -29.25
N LEU A 604 -9.97 15.40 -30.47
CA LEU A 604 -10.55 14.62 -31.56
C LEU A 604 -9.51 13.60 -32.03
N THR A 605 -9.95 12.38 -32.36
CA THR A 605 -9.09 11.31 -32.88
C THR A 605 -9.47 10.93 -34.31
N TYR A 606 -8.48 10.50 -35.09
CA TYR A 606 -8.66 10.01 -36.46
C TYR A 606 -7.78 8.78 -36.68
N ASP A 607 -8.37 7.69 -37.16
CA ASP A 607 -7.69 6.42 -37.49
C ASP A 607 -7.77 6.06 -38.98
N ASN A 608 -8.55 6.81 -39.76
CA ASN A 608 -8.72 6.63 -41.21
C ASN A 608 -7.35 6.54 -41.93
N PRO A 609 -7.04 5.43 -42.62
CA PRO A 609 -5.76 5.24 -43.32
C PRO A 609 -5.38 6.35 -44.30
N ASP A 610 -6.37 7.02 -44.93
CA ASP A 610 -6.12 8.12 -45.87
C ASP A 610 -5.72 9.44 -45.18
N ILE A 611 -6.09 9.61 -43.90
CA ILE A 611 -5.58 10.67 -43.02
C ILE A 611 -4.19 10.26 -42.51
N LEU A 612 -4.07 9.05 -41.92
CA LEU A 612 -2.83 8.58 -41.30
C LEU A 612 -1.64 8.57 -42.28
N LYS A 613 -1.83 8.11 -43.52
CA LYS A 613 -0.74 8.05 -44.52
C LYS A 613 -0.20 9.43 -44.93
N ARG A 614 -0.99 10.51 -44.75
CA ARG A 614 -0.59 11.89 -45.05
C ARG A 614 0.22 12.56 -43.92
N VAL A 615 0.26 11.94 -42.73
CA VAL A 615 1.04 12.37 -41.56
C VAL A 615 2.08 11.31 -41.16
N SER A 616 2.60 10.57 -42.14
CA SER A 616 3.58 9.48 -42.01
C SER A 616 4.57 9.50 -43.19
N GLY A 617 5.54 8.58 -43.21
CA GLY A 617 6.42 8.34 -44.36
C GLY A 617 7.45 9.45 -44.59
N SER A 618 7.84 9.68 -45.84
CA SER A 618 8.92 10.63 -46.17
C SER A 618 8.50 12.10 -46.18
N ARG A 619 7.21 12.40 -46.35
CA ARG A 619 6.68 13.77 -46.50
C ARG A 619 5.43 13.97 -45.67
N SER A 620 5.28 15.17 -45.11
CA SER A 620 4.08 15.54 -44.34
C SER A 620 3.80 17.04 -44.52
N ASN A 621 2.56 17.41 -44.76
CA ASN A 621 2.15 18.80 -44.97
C ASN A 621 0.85 19.04 -44.20
N VAL A 622 0.89 19.96 -43.25
CA VAL A 622 -0.18 20.30 -42.31
C VAL A 622 -0.46 21.78 -42.45
N PHE A 623 -1.70 22.13 -42.78
CA PHE A 623 -2.22 23.49 -42.67
C PHE A 623 -3.40 23.49 -41.71
N MET A 624 -3.45 24.48 -40.81
CA MET A 624 -4.62 24.73 -39.97
C MET A 624 -4.70 26.21 -39.57
N ARG A 625 -5.88 26.63 -39.16
CA ARG A 625 -6.10 27.89 -38.43
C ARG A 625 -6.40 27.58 -36.98
N PHE A 626 -5.84 28.36 -36.05
CA PHE A 626 -6.14 28.24 -34.62
C PHE A 626 -6.40 29.61 -33.98
N LYS A 627 -7.11 29.60 -32.86
CA LYS A 627 -7.39 30.77 -32.01
C LYS A 627 -7.33 30.36 -30.55
N THR A 628 -6.64 31.12 -29.71
CA THR A 628 -6.41 30.79 -28.28
C THR A 628 -6.02 32.02 -27.48
N THR A 629 -6.24 31.97 -26.16
CA THR A 629 -5.68 32.92 -25.19
C THR A 629 -4.64 32.28 -24.25
N ALA A 630 -4.53 30.95 -24.26
CA ALA A 630 -3.53 30.20 -23.50
C ALA A 630 -2.17 30.21 -24.21
N LYS A 631 -1.09 30.37 -23.44
CA LYS A 631 0.30 30.30 -23.89
C LYS A 631 0.76 28.88 -24.28
N ASP A 632 0.06 27.86 -23.76
CA ASP A 632 0.45 26.46 -23.86
C ASP A 632 -0.74 25.61 -24.28
N GLY A 633 -0.52 24.71 -25.24
CA GLY A 633 -1.57 23.81 -25.70
C GLY A 633 -1.15 22.99 -26.91
N LEU A 634 -1.34 21.68 -26.83
CA LEU A 634 -1.16 20.77 -27.95
C LEU A 634 -2.23 21.01 -29.04
N LEU A 635 -1.80 21.26 -30.29
CA LEU A 635 -2.68 21.43 -31.45
C LEU A 635 -2.83 20.13 -32.25
N LEU A 636 -1.73 19.39 -32.42
CA LEU A 636 -1.68 18.13 -33.16
C LEU A 636 -0.61 17.21 -32.55
N TRP A 637 -0.95 15.93 -32.36
CA TRP A 637 0.01 14.88 -32.00
C TRP A 637 -0.21 13.62 -32.83
N ARG A 638 0.90 13.01 -33.26
CA ARG A 638 0.95 11.60 -33.61
C ARG A 638 2.35 11.08 -33.32
N GLY A 639 2.46 9.96 -32.63
CA GLY A 639 3.72 9.33 -32.23
C GLY A 639 3.46 8.07 -31.42
N ASP A 640 4.51 7.30 -31.13
CA ASP A 640 4.39 6.14 -30.25
C ASP A 640 3.85 6.50 -28.85
N SER A 641 3.26 5.52 -28.19
CA SER A 641 2.52 5.70 -26.94
C SER A 641 2.75 4.50 -26.00
N PRO A 642 3.51 4.66 -24.90
CA PRO A 642 4.26 5.86 -24.49
C PRO A 642 5.47 6.15 -25.41
N MET A 643 5.79 7.43 -25.55
CA MET A 643 6.93 7.91 -26.35
C MET A 643 8.26 7.50 -25.71
N ARG A 644 9.14 6.84 -26.47
CA ARG A 644 10.54 6.55 -26.08
C ARG A 644 11.48 7.64 -26.63
N PRO A 645 12.73 7.77 -26.14
CA PRO A 645 13.67 8.80 -26.64
C PRO A 645 13.89 8.78 -28.16
N ASN A 646 13.94 7.58 -28.74
CA ASN A 646 14.09 7.35 -30.19
C ASN A 646 12.76 6.96 -30.87
N SER A 647 11.60 7.18 -30.24
CA SER A 647 10.31 6.98 -30.91
C SER A 647 10.07 8.05 -31.96
N ASP A 648 9.47 7.62 -33.08
CA ASP A 648 8.99 8.54 -34.10
C ASP A 648 7.77 9.29 -33.60
N PHE A 649 7.74 10.60 -33.85
CA PHE A 649 6.59 11.44 -33.59
C PHE A 649 6.59 12.67 -34.51
N ILE A 650 5.43 13.31 -34.62
CA ILE A 650 5.21 14.60 -35.24
C ILE A 650 4.15 15.36 -34.44
N SER A 651 4.45 16.62 -34.15
CA SER A 651 3.67 17.44 -33.23
C SER A 651 3.64 18.90 -33.67
N LEU A 652 2.53 19.56 -33.33
CA LEU A 652 2.36 21.00 -33.43
C LEU A 652 1.66 21.48 -32.17
N GLY A 653 2.13 22.59 -31.59
CA GLY A 653 1.52 23.16 -30.39
C GLY A 653 2.15 24.46 -29.96
N LEU A 654 1.58 25.06 -28.93
CA LEU A 654 2.10 26.25 -28.27
C LEU A 654 2.86 25.87 -27.00
N ARG A 655 3.97 26.57 -26.75
CA ARG A 655 4.80 26.51 -25.55
C ARG A 655 5.30 27.91 -25.23
N ASP A 656 5.01 28.42 -24.03
CA ASP A 656 5.35 29.78 -23.57
C ASP A 656 4.82 30.92 -24.47
N GLY A 657 3.82 30.63 -25.32
CA GLY A 657 3.27 31.54 -26.34
C GLY A 657 3.93 31.43 -27.71
N ALA A 658 5.07 30.74 -27.83
CA ALA A 658 5.72 30.44 -29.11
C ALA A 658 5.08 29.20 -29.77
N LEU A 659 4.98 29.20 -31.10
CA LEU A 659 4.46 28.08 -31.86
C LEU A 659 5.59 27.14 -32.28
N VAL A 660 5.47 25.86 -31.91
CA VAL A 660 6.51 24.84 -32.08
C VAL A 660 6.02 23.72 -32.98
N PHE A 661 6.73 23.50 -34.09
CA PHE A 661 6.61 22.29 -34.92
C PHE A 661 7.78 21.37 -34.62
N SER A 662 7.52 20.15 -34.15
CA SER A 662 8.58 19.22 -33.72
C SER A 662 8.30 17.78 -34.12
N TYR A 663 9.34 17.06 -34.51
CA TYR A 663 9.28 15.67 -34.98
C TYR A 663 10.58 14.91 -34.71
N ASN A 664 10.50 13.59 -34.62
CA ASN A 664 11.64 12.67 -34.53
C ASN A 664 11.48 11.57 -35.60
N LEU A 665 12.61 11.09 -36.11
CA LEU A 665 12.74 10.06 -37.15
C LEU A 665 13.70 8.95 -36.68
N GLY A 666 13.65 8.58 -35.38
CA GLY A 666 14.53 7.59 -34.78
C GLY A 666 15.99 8.02 -34.51
N SER A 667 16.39 9.24 -34.90
CA SER A 667 17.78 9.75 -34.75
C SER A 667 17.91 11.08 -34.01
N GLY A 668 16.83 11.60 -33.43
CA GLY A 668 16.83 12.83 -32.63
C GLY A 668 15.76 13.84 -33.05
N VAL A 669 15.37 14.68 -32.09
CA VAL A 669 14.26 15.61 -32.24
C VAL A 669 14.65 16.85 -33.04
N ALA A 670 13.94 17.12 -34.13
CA ALA A 670 13.85 18.45 -34.70
C ALA A 670 12.82 19.28 -33.92
N SER A 671 13.14 20.53 -33.60
CA SER A 671 12.20 21.49 -33.01
C SER A 671 12.35 22.83 -33.72
N ILE A 672 11.27 23.31 -34.34
CA ILE A 672 11.25 24.54 -35.13
C ILE A 672 10.24 25.49 -34.49
N MET A 673 10.76 26.52 -33.83
CA MET A 673 10.00 27.49 -33.05
C MET A 673 9.79 28.80 -33.82
N VAL A 674 8.61 29.40 -33.67
CA VAL A 674 8.32 30.78 -34.08
C VAL A 674 7.81 31.55 -32.86
N ASN A 675 8.45 32.67 -32.57
CA ASN A 675 8.02 33.57 -31.49
C ASN A 675 7.09 34.64 -32.07
N GLY A 676 5.99 34.92 -31.38
CA GLY A 676 4.96 35.87 -31.80
C GLY A 676 3.80 35.90 -30.80
N SER A 677 2.82 36.77 -31.03
CA SER A 677 1.69 36.97 -30.11
C SER A 677 0.55 35.98 -30.35
N PHE A 678 0.85 34.69 -30.42
CA PHE A 678 -0.09 33.65 -30.91
C PHE A 678 -1.20 33.27 -29.92
N ASN A 679 -1.24 33.91 -28.76
CA ASN A 679 -2.25 33.76 -27.71
C ASN A 679 -3.06 35.05 -27.47
N ASP A 680 -3.22 35.90 -28.49
CA ASP A 680 -3.94 37.18 -28.42
C ASP A 680 -5.47 37.08 -28.58
N GLY A 681 -6.01 35.86 -28.74
CA GLY A 681 -7.42 35.61 -28.98
C GLY A 681 -7.90 35.84 -30.42
N ARG A 682 -7.00 36.03 -31.39
CA ARG A 682 -7.33 36.15 -32.83
C ARG A 682 -7.09 34.83 -33.57
N TRP A 683 -7.30 34.83 -34.89
CA TRP A 683 -7.11 33.66 -35.75
C TRP A 683 -5.75 33.71 -36.45
N HIS A 684 -4.87 32.78 -36.10
CA HIS A 684 -3.58 32.58 -36.76
C HIS A 684 -3.66 31.45 -37.80
N ARG A 685 -2.87 31.56 -38.86
CA ARG A 685 -2.71 30.56 -39.93
C ARG A 685 -1.33 29.92 -39.77
N VAL A 686 -1.28 28.61 -39.57
CA VAL A 686 -0.02 27.85 -39.53
C VAL A 686 0.06 26.85 -40.67
N LYS A 687 1.22 26.82 -41.34
CA LYS A 687 1.60 25.77 -42.28
C LYS A 687 2.91 25.13 -41.83
N ALA A 688 2.86 23.84 -41.51
CA ALA A 688 4.01 23.02 -41.18
C ALA A 688 4.24 21.97 -42.27
N VAL A 689 5.47 21.88 -42.77
CA VAL A 689 5.88 20.99 -43.87
C VAL A 689 7.15 20.27 -43.49
N ARG A 690 7.23 18.97 -43.78
CA ARG A 690 8.44 18.15 -43.66
C ARG A 690 8.69 17.39 -44.96
N ASP A 691 9.94 17.40 -45.41
CA ASP A 691 10.45 16.59 -46.53
C ASP A 691 11.74 15.88 -46.11
N GLY A 692 11.63 14.58 -45.86
CA GLY A 692 12.65 13.80 -45.18
C GLY A 692 12.96 14.37 -43.80
N GLN A 693 14.21 14.81 -43.63
CA GLN A 693 14.74 15.44 -42.41
C GLN A 693 14.41 16.92 -42.31
N SER A 694 14.14 17.59 -43.43
CA SER A 694 14.02 19.04 -43.49
C SER A 694 12.59 19.48 -43.18
N GLY A 695 12.45 20.32 -42.16
CA GLY A 695 11.18 20.88 -41.72
C GLY A 695 11.10 22.38 -41.99
N LYS A 696 9.89 22.87 -42.24
CA LYS A 696 9.55 24.28 -42.46
C LYS A 696 8.23 24.58 -41.77
N ILE A 697 8.21 25.58 -40.88
CA ILE A 697 7.00 26.18 -40.33
C ILE A 697 6.84 27.59 -40.91
N THR A 698 5.61 28.04 -41.10
CA THR A 698 5.25 29.40 -41.50
C THR A 698 3.98 29.77 -40.75
N VAL A 699 3.97 30.93 -40.09
CA VAL A 699 2.87 31.38 -39.23
C VAL A 699 2.52 32.82 -39.60
N ASP A 700 1.28 33.04 -40.05
CA ASP A 700 0.84 34.29 -40.65
C ASP A 700 1.92 34.88 -41.59
N ASP A 701 2.32 36.13 -41.36
CA ASP A 701 3.34 36.85 -42.13
C ASP A 701 4.70 36.95 -41.39
N TYR A 702 4.91 36.19 -40.31
CA TYR A 702 6.18 36.15 -39.53
C TYR A 702 7.37 35.49 -40.30
N GLY A 703 7.21 35.27 -41.59
CA GLY A 703 8.14 34.53 -42.45
C GLY A 703 8.12 33.03 -42.16
N ALA A 704 9.03 32.32 -42.84
CA ALA A 704 9.23 30.90 -42.63
C ALA A 704 10.46 30.63 -41.76
N ARG A 705 10.34 29.68 -40.83
CA ARG A 705 11.47 29.11 -40.11
C ARG A 705 11.69 27.67 -40.55
N THR A 706 12.95 27.27 -40.67
CA THR A 706 13.37 25.95 -41.11
C THR A 706 14.30 25.31 -40.10
N GLY A 707 14.27 23.99 -40.03
CA GLY A 707 15.16 23.18 -39.20
C GLY A 707 15.31 21.78 -39.79
N LYS A 708 16.17 20.96 -39.19
CA LYS A 708 16.50 19.64 -39.70
C LYS A 708 16.64 18.66 -38.52
N SER A 709 16.13 17.44 -38.66
CA SER A 709 16.40 16.38 -37.68
C SER A 709 17.85 15.86 -37.83
N PRO A 710 18.50 15.40 -36.74
CA PRO A 710 19.82 14.77 -36.81
C PRO A 710 19.80 13.40 -37.53
N GLY A 711 21.00 12.82 -37.71
CA GLY A 711 21.20 11.49 -38.29
C GLY A 711 20.94 11.38 -39.79
N MET A 712 20.66 10.17 -40.26
CA MET A 712 20.43 9.85 -41.69
C MET A 712 19.00 9.39 -42.01
N MET A 713 18.16 9.15 -41.01
CA MET A 713 16.76 8.75 -41.20
C MET A 713 15.92 9.85 -41.85
N ARG A 714 15.01 9.47 -42.75
CA ARG A 714 14.10 10.37 -43.50
C ARG A 714 12.62 9.99 -43.42
N GLN A 715 12.34 8.76 -42.98
CA GLN A 715 11.01 8.15 -42.93
C GLN A 715 10.40 8.41 -41.55
N LEU A 716 9.09 8.62 -41.47
CA LEU A 716 8.32 8.77 -40.23
C LEU A 716 7.38 7.57 -40.06
N ASN A 717 7.82 6.61 -39.26
CA ASN A 717 7.23 5.28 -39.05
C ASN A 717 6.40 5.22 -37.76
N ILE A 718 5.25 5.91 -37.75
CA ILE A 718 4.36 5.96 -36.58
C ILE A 718 3.15 5.03 -36.73
N ASN A 719 2.92 4.19 -35.72
CA ASN A 719 1.67 3.44 -35.55
C ASN A 719 0.68 4.19 -34.65
N GLY A 720 -0.63 3.98 -34.87
CA GLY A 720 -1.69 4.60 -34.07
C GLY A 720 -2.28 5.89 -34.65
N ALA A 721 -3.30 6.38 -33.95
CA ALA A 721 -4.19 7.47 -34.39
C ALA A 721 -3.53 8.86 -34.41
N LEU A 722 -4.13 9.76 -35.18
CA LEU A 722 -3.87 11.19 -35.15
C LEU A 722 -4.75 11.85 -34.09
N TYR A 723 -4.16 12.72 -33.26
CA TYR A 723 -4.85 13.50 -32.23
C TYR A 723 -4.83 14.98 -32.58
N VAL A 724 -5.95 15.68 -32.38
CA VAL A 724 -6.10 17.12 -32.64
C VAL A 724 -6.69 17.84 -31.43
N GLY A 725 -6.10 18.99 -31.08
CA GLY A 725 -6.50 19.87 -29.97
C GLY A 725 -6.18 19.35 -28.56
N GLY A 726 -5.69 18.12 -28.41
CA GLY A 726 -5.33 17.50 -27.15
C GLY A 726 -5.28 15.98 -27.27
N MET A 727 -5.11 15.28 -26.15
CA MET A 727 -5.27 13.82 -26.03
C MET A 727 -5.51 13.42 -24.55
N LYS A 728 -5.75 12.13 -24.27
CA LYS A 728 -5.68 11.60 -22.88
C LYS A 728 -4.22 11.66 -22.40
N GLU A 729 -3.98 11.88 -21.10
CA GLU A 729 -2.67 11.73 -20.44
C GLU A 729 -1.48 12.41 -21.15
N ILE A 730 -1.69 13.63 -21.64
CA ILE A 730 -0.79 14.38 -22.55
C ILE A 730 0.68 14.41 -22.06
N ALA A 731 0.93 14.62 -20.77
CA ALA A 731 2.28 14.66 -20.22
C ALA A 731 3.02 13.31 -20.36
N LEU A 732 2.32 12.18 -20.24
CA LEU A 732 2.87 10.83 -20.43
C LEU A 732 3.17 10.57 -21.91
N HIS A 733 2.20 10.79 -22.79
CA HIS A 733 2.34 10.45 -24.21
C HIS A 733 3.28 11.39 -24.98
N THR A 734 3.46 12.64 -24.53
CA THR A 734 4.35 13.61 -25.19
C THR A 734 5.73 13.73 -24.53
N ASN A 735 6.03 12.91 -23.51
CA ASN A 735 7.21 13.01 -22.65
C ASN A 735 7.42 14.44 -22.08
N ARG A 736 6.40 14.94 -21.36
CA ARG A 736 6.29 16.29 -20.76
C ARG A 736 6.44 17.48 -21.74
N GLN A 737 6.51 17.26 -23.06
CA GLN A 737 6.58 18.35 -24.04
C GLN A 737 5.35 19.27 -24.04
N TYR A 738 4.20 18.75 -23.61
CA TYR A 738 2.95 19.48 -23.43
C TYR A 738 2.19 18.94 -22.20
N MET A 739 1.70 19.85 -21.35
CA MET A 739 0.96 19.50 -20.13
C MET A 739 -0.57 19.59 -20.30
N ARG A 740 -1.04 20.18 -21.41
CA ARG A 740 -2.46 20.43 -21.70
C ARG A 740 -2.74 20.47 -23.21
N GLY A 741 -4.00 20.24 -23.58
CA GLY A 741 -4.51 20.51 -24.92
C GLY A 741 -4.75 22.00 -25.16
N LEU A 742 -5.25 22.34 -26.34
CA LEU A 742 -5.66 23.69 -26.70
C LEU A 742 -6.82 24.17 -25.80
N VAL A 743 -6.74 25.42 -25.33
CA VAL A 743 -7.88 26.18 -24.78
C VAL A 743 -8.25 27.25 -25.81
N GLY A 744 -9.13 26.91 -26.75
CA GLY A 744 -9.26 27.66 -27.99
C GLY A 744 -10.08 26.93 -29.06
N CYS A 745 -9.86 27.28 -30.33
CA CYS A 745 -10.56 26.69 -31.48
C CYS A 745 -9.59 26.36 -32.62
N ILE A 746 -9.97 25.37 -33.46
CA ILE A 746 -9.26 25.00 -34.69
C ILE A 746 -10.24 25.05 -35.86
N SER A 747 -9.81 25.49 -37.03
CA SER A 747 -10.58 25.41 -38.28
C SER A 747 -9.67 25.23 -39.50
N HIS A 748 -10.25 24.95 -40.67
CA HIS A 748 -9.54 24.86 -41.96
C HIS A 748 -8.34 23.88 -41.91
N PHE A 749 -8.56 22.66 -41.42
CA PHE A 749 -7.51 21.64 -41.31
C PHE A 749 -7.33 20.91 -42.64
N THR A 750 -6.14 21.01 -43.23
CA THR A 750 -5.80 20.41 -44.53
C THR A 750 -4.48 19.64 -44.43
N LEU A 751 -4.49 18.39 -44.92
CA LEU A 751 -3.31 17.55 -45.07
C LEU A 751 -2.87 17.45 -46.53
N SER A 752 -1.58 17.25 -46.78
CA SER A 752 -1.00 17.07 -48.13
C SER A 752 -1.30 18.16 -49.16
N THR A 753 -1.80 19.32 -48.72
CA THR A 753 -2.32 20.45 -49.50
C THR A 753 -3.63 20.22 -50.26
N ASP A 754 -4.04 18.97 -50.47
CA ASP A 754 -5.27 18.58 -51.17
C ASP A 754 -6.42 18.24 -50.21
N TYR A 755 -6.11 17.53 -49.13
CA TYR A 755 -7.08 16.77 -48.35
C TYR A 755 -7.60 17.57 -47.17
N HIS A 756 -8.78 18.15 -47.33
CA HIS A 756 -9.48 18.93 -46.32
C HIS A 756 -10.21 17.96 -45.36
N ILE A 757 -10.06 18.18 -44.05
CA ILE A 757 -10.67 17.35 -43.01
C ILE A 757 -11.83 18.12 -42.39
N SER A 758 -13.02 17.50 -42.39
CA SER A 758 -14.15 17.94 -41.57
C SER A 758 -13.89 17.52 -40.13
N LEU A 759 -13.47 18.47 -39.30
CA LEU A 759 -12.90 18.21 -37.97
C LEU A 759 -13.78 17.37 -37.04
N VAL A 760 -15.11 17.38 -37.22
CA VAL A 760 -16.05 16.63 -36.37
C VAL A 760 -16.70 15.45 -37.10
N GLU A 761 -16.79 15.48 -38.44
CA GLU A 761 -17.42 14.39 -39.21
C GLU A 761 -16.42 13.29 -39.60
N ASP A 762 -15.14 13.63 -39.82
CA ASP A 762 -14.07 12.65 -40.11
C ASP A 762 -13.46 12.02 -38.85
N ALA A 763 -13.83 12.51 -37.65
CA ALA A 763 -13.29 12.06 -36.38
C ALA A 763 -13.97 10.77 -35.89
N VAL A 764 -13.18 9.81 -35.39
CA VAL A 764 -13.69 8.50 -34.92
C VAL A 764 -14.14 8.52 -33.46
N ASP A 765 -13.51 9.36 -32.63
CA ASP A 765 -13.93 9.68 -31.26
C ASP A 765 -13.51 11.12 -30.91
N GLY A 766 -14.10 11.67 -29.84
CA GLY A 766 -13.70 12.94 -29.28
C GLY A 766 -14.27 13.17 -27.89
N LYS A 767 -13.65 14.08 -27.14
CA LYS A 767 -14.10 14.49 -25.80
C LYS A 767 -14.21 16.00 -25.67
N ASN A 768 -15.27 16.44 -24.99
CA ASN A 768 -15.52 17.84 -24.61
C ASN A 768 -15.43 18.83 -25.78
N ILE A 769 -16.04 18.49 -26.92
CA ILE A 769 -16.02 19.32 -28.14
C ILE A 769 -17.33 20.12 -28.24
N ASN A 770 -17.20 21.44 -28.19
CA ASN A 770 -18.32 22.40 -28.30
C ASN A 770 -18.17 23.26 -29.57
N THR A 771 -19.18 24.07 -29.91
CA THR A 771 -19.08 25.04 -31.02
C THR A 771 -18.27 26.28 -30.63
N CYS A 772 -17.29 26.66 -31.44
CA CYS A 772 -16.51 27.88 -31.25
C CYS A 772 -17.34 29.14 -31.46
N GLY A 773 -17.26 30.09 -30.52
CA GLY A 773 -18.00 31.35 -30.57
C GLY A 773 -19.41 31.29 -29.98
N ALA A 774 -19.85 30.13 -29.46
CA ALA A 774 -21.11 29.98 -28.74
C ALA A 774 -21.01 30.50 -27.28
N LYS A 775 -20.74 31.81 -27.11
CA LYS A 775 -20.91 32.58 -25.86
C LYS A 775 -20.71 34.07 -26.06
#